data_AF-A0A1V9Z3G8-F1
#
_entry.id   AF-A0A1V9Z3G8-F1
#
_cell.length_a   1.000
_cell.length_b   1.000
_cell.length_c   1.000
_cell.angle_alpha   90.00
_cell.angle_beta   90.00
_cell.angle_gamma   90.00
#
_symmetry.space_group_name_H-M   'P 1'
#
loop_
_entity.id
_entity.type
_entity.pdbx_description
1 polymer ?
#
loop_
_entity_poly.entity_id
_entity_poly.type
_entity_poly.pdbx_seq_one_letter_code
_entity_poly.pdbx_strand_id
1 'polypeptide(L)'
;MSSSTGELPPTKKAGNKAKKLKVNMTLAKYEVIKKIARDRGWKMVTDEEDKAAVATCTLHWIDVPDFLSTFKHMQPFQKVNHFPGMSNLARKSKLARNFQRMTKLFPTQYDFCPKTWILPFDYTEFSQQFNADGISQRAFIIKPDHSCQGRGVFLTKNLKDVNKTDIFVAQRYITAPLLISGKKFDLRIYVLISSIAPLRVYLFQDGLVRMCTADYTAPNADNMELKFMHLTNYAINKRSNNFEKNKDEAQDGAGSKRSLRWFLSWLETKFDKEAVAALWDGIGDICLKSILAVQPTIAQEYQSTFAKFAKKVDDDGANINANSSSFAVLGMDVLVDEHLKPWLLEVNHLPSFHCDSPLDWNIKERLLSQTLDIMQISVDGKSAHDSAHLKHVARRLYGDKADDNNANPDATDGPETTSRPADLSRADLSTALHAFYTDMNPDKCKDIELIVAKFEHNQEELHKSLVAKYAKGVFDYAPQWDGEELVDFVRLYPPPVPTQKNAIYKTMLEACQSNIQDQLMRLTAPLHRKGEDGTKLPPLSKGGNKKELGRDCFGYTGTDKVGHLEIKEKKPLPMPGPAQVAAAARLMLGHSSKHDIPLPIRPMSQNTAPPPRRDSVQYGMAYRERLEGLKNKPTVAMTQITFGGFG
;
A
#
# COMPACT_ATOMS: atom_id res chain seq x y z
N MET A 1 -70.69 -40.20 -11.62
CA MET A 1 -69.48 -39.95 -10.81
C MET A 1 -68.29 -39.97 -11.76
N SER A 2 -67.83 -38.79 -12.17
CA SER A 2 -66.75 -38.60 -13.14
C SER A 2 -65.39 -38.62 -12.45
N SER A 3 -64.49 -39.47 -12.92
CA SER A 3 -63.09 -39.57 -12.48
C SER A 3 -62.27 -38.38 -13.00
N SER A 4 -61.84 -37.48 -12.11
CA SER A 4 -60.88 -36.41 -12.44
C SER A 4 -59.46 -36.90 -12.21
N THR A 5 -58.67 -36.97 -13.27
CA THR A 5 -57.21 -37.12 -13.25
C THR A 5 -56.59 -35.83 -12.70
N GLY A 6 -55.97 -35.90 -11.52
CA GLY A 6 -55.20 -34.79 -10.94
C GLY A 6 -53.81 -34.74 -11.54
N GLU A 7 -53.57 -33.78 -12.44
CA GLU A 7 -52.22 -33.38 -12.83
C GLU A 7 -51.54 -32.63 -11.67
N LEU A 8 -50.31 -33.04 -11.34
CA LEU A 8 -49.43 -32.34 -10.41
C LEU A 8 -49.07 -30.96 -10.97
N PRO A 9 -49.02 -29.89 -10.14
CA PRO A 9 -48.65 -28.57 -10.61
C PRO A 9 -47.19 -28.56 -11.08
N PRO A 10 -46.84 -27.82 -12.15
CA PRO A 10 -45.48 -27.78 -12.66
C PRO A 10 -44.57 -27.14 -11.60
N THR A 11 -43.55 -27.88 -11.19
CA THR A 11 -42.46 -27.36 -10.36
C THR A 11 -41.81 -26.20 -11.11
N LYS A 12 -41.97 -24.98 -10.57
CA LYS A 12 -41.25 -23.80 -11.05
C LYS A 12 -39.76 -24.10 -10.95
N LYS A 13 -39.12 -24.43 -12.07
CA LYS A 13 -37.66 -24.44 -12.18
C LYS A 13 -37.19 -23.04 -11.76
N ALA A 14 -36.55 -22.95 -10.60
CA ALA A 14 -35.88 -21.73 -10.17
C ALA A 14 -34.83 -21.41 -11.22
N GLY A 15 -35.11 -20.42 -12.08
CA GLY A 15 -34.15 -19.94 -13.06
C GLY A 15 -32.89 -19.57 -12.31
N ASN A 16 -31.78 -20.23 -12.64
CA ASN A 16 -30.48 -20.04 -12.02
C ASN A 16 -30.00 -18.61 -12.35
N LYS A 17 -30.40 -17.62 -11.55
CA LYS A 17 -30.00 -16.22 -11.78
C LYS A 17 -28.47 -16.16 -11.67
N ALA A 18 -27.82 -15.79 -12.77
CA ALA A 18 -26.38 -15.60 -12.79
C ALA A 18 -25.93 -14.71 -11.62
N LYS A 19 -24.96 -15.19 -10.84
CA LYS A 19 -24.42 -14.43 -9.71
C LYS A 19 -23.82 -13.13 -10.24
N LYS A 20 -24.11 -12.01 -9.57
CA LYS A 20 -23.55 -10.70 -9.89
C LYS A 20 -22.50 -10.32 -8.85
N LEU A 21 -21.42 -9.69 -9.30
CA LEU A 21 -20.45 -9.07 -8.41
C LEU A 21 -21.13 -7.98 -7.57
N LYS A 22 -20.81 -7.94 -6.28
CA LYS A 22 -21.31 -6.91 -5.36
C LYS A 22 -20.19 -5.93 -5.03
N VAL A 23 -20.47 -4.64 -5.17
CA VAL A 23 -19.52 -3.56 -4.87
C VAL A 23 -20.11 -2.63 -3.81
N ASN A 24 -19.33 -2.37 -2.77
CA ASN A 24 -19.65 -1.39 -1.75
C ASN A 24 -19.27 0.02 -2.25
N MET A 25 -20.27 0.88 -2.36
CA MET A 25 -20.19 2.26 -2.86
C MET A 25 -20.58 3.30 -1.79
N THR A 26 -20.75 2.90 -0.53
CA THR A 26 -21.14 3.82 0.57
C THR A 26 -20.18 5.00 0.72
N LEU A 27 -18.89 4.76 0.47
CA LEU A 27 -17.83 5.79 0.53
C LEU A 27 -17.35 6.24 -0.85
N ALA A 28 -18.09 5.91 -1.92
CA ALA A 28 -17.78 6.31 -3.29
C ALA A 28 -18.48 7.63 -3.64
N LYS A 29 -17.68 8.67 -3.89
CA LYS A 29 -18.14 10.04 -4.17
C LYS A 29 -18.40 10.28 -5.65
N TYR A 30 -17.61 9.66 -6.53
CA TYR A 30 -17.58 10.03 -7.94
C TYR A 30 -18.56 9.21 -8.78
N GLU A 31 -19.19 9.85 -9.77
CA GLU A 31 -20.17 9.18 -10.63
C GLU A 31 -19.52 8.20 -11.61
N VAL A 32 -18.28 8.46 -12.05
CA VAL A 32 -17.60 7.61 -13.04
C VAL A 32 -17.49 6.15 -12.59
N ILE A 33 -17.17 5.88 -11.33
CA ILE A 33 -17.10 4.49 -10.82
C ILE A 33 -18.49 3.85 -10.70
N LYS A 34 -19.53 4.65 -10.40
CA LYS A 34 -20.92 4.18 -10.34
C LYS A 34 -21.43 3.83 -11.73
N LYS A 35 -21.11 4.65 -12.74
CA LYS A 35 -21.37 4.35 -14.15
C LYS A 35 -20.69 3.04 -14.57
N ILE A 36 -19.38 2.88 -14.33
CA ILE A 36 -18.65 1.66 -14.66
C ILE A 36 -19.28 0.42 -13.99
N ALA A 37 -19.68 0.52 -12.72
CA ALA A 37 -20.35 -0.59 -12.04
C ALA A 37 -21.70 -0.94 -12.69
N ARG A 38 -22.47 0.07 -13.15
CA ARG A 38 -23.73 -0.15 -13.90
C ARG A 38 -23.46 -0.83 -15.24
N ASP A 39 -22.48 -0.34 -16.00
CA ASP A 39 -22.13 -0.86 -17.32
C ASP A 39 -21.62 -2.31 -17.25
N ARG A 40 -20.92 -2.66 -16.18
CA ARG A 40 -20.49 -4.05 -15.87
C ARG A 40 -21.61 -4.94 -15.30
N GLY A 41 -22.82 -4.40 -15.11
CA GLY A 41 -23.96 -5.13 -14.56
C GLY A 41 -23.81 -5.53 -13.08
N TRP A 42 -22.92 -4.87 -12.33
CA TRP A 42 -22.63 -5.16 -10.92
C TRP A 42 -23.75 -4.66 -9.99
N LYS A 43 -23.90 -5.34 -8.85
CA LYS A 43 -24.82 -4.90 -7.80
C LYS A 43 -24.11 -3.91 -6.87
N MET A 44 -24.55 -2.66 -6.88
CA MET A 44 -24.04 -1.63 -5.98
C MET A 44 -24.75 -1.68 -4.62
N VAL A 45 -23.99 -1.57 -3.54
CA VAL A 45 -24.49 -1.35 -2.18
C VAL A 45 -24.14 0.08 -1.79
N THR A 46 -25.15 0.89 -1.50
CA THR A 46 -24.99 2.33 -1.21
C THR A 46 -25.48 2.70 0.19
N ASP A 47 -26.23 1.82 0.84
CA ASP A 47 -26.70 2.00 2.21
C ASP A 47 -25.67 1.44 3.19
N GLU A 48 -25.18 2.30 4.09
CA GLU A 48 -24.20 1.93 5.11
C GLU A 48 -24.84 1.18 6.29
N GLU A 49 -26.15 1.33 6.50
CA GLU A 49 -26.88 0.67 7.58
C GLU A 49 -27.08 -0.83 7.31
N ASP A 50 -27.14 -1.24 6.04
CA ASP A 50 -27.19 -2.64 5.61
C ASP A 50 -25.82 -3.33 5.72
N LYS A 51 -25.38 -3.54 6.96
CA LYS A 51 -24.12 -4.22 7.30
C LYS A 51 -24.03 -5.61 6.67
N ALA A 52 -25.15 -6.31 6.50
CA ALA A 52 -25.19 -7.63 5.89
C ALA A 52 -24.85 -7.55 4.39
N ALA A 53 -25.42 -6.59 3.66
CA ALA A 53 -25.08 -6.37 2.26
C ALA A 53 -23.61 -5.96 2.09
N VAL A 54 -23.12 -5.01 2.91
CA VAL A 54 -21.72 -4.55 2.90
C VAL A 54 -20.74 -5.70 3.14
N ALA A 55 -21.01 -6.57 4.11
CA ALA A 55 -20.16 -7.72 4.42
C ALA A 55 -20.09 -8.75 3.28
N THR A 56 -21.06 -8.77 2.36
CA THR A 56 -21.06 -9.67 1.20
C THR A 56 -20.46 -9.05 -0.08
N CYS A 57 -20.02 -7.79 -0.03
CA CYS A 57 -19.40 -7.13 -1.17
C CYS A 57 -18.02 -7.72 -1.46
N THR A 58 -17.71 -7.95 -2.73
CA THR A 58 -16.38 -8.43 -3.15
C THR A 58 -15.39 -7.27 -3.30
N LEU A 59 -15.89 -6.08 -3.66
CA LEU A 59 -15.08 -4.87 -3.82
C LEU A 59 -15.59 -3.77 -2.88
N HIS A 60 -14.69 -3.10 -2.19
CA HIS A 60 -14.94 -1.85 -1.48
C HIS A 60 -14.26 -0.71 -2.24
N TRP A 61 -15.05 0.20 -2.82
CA TRP A 61 -14.54 1.41 -3.45
C TRP A 61 -14.69 2.60 -2.53
N ILE A 62 -13.58 3.27 -2.21
CA ILE A 62 -13.54 4.34 -1.22
C ILE A 62 -12.82 5.57 -1.80
N ASP A 63 -13.50 6.72 -1.78
CA ASP A 63 -12.98 8.02 -2.26
C ASP A 63 -12.71 9.01 -1.11
N VAL A 64 -12.80 8.55 0.14
CA VAL A 64 -12.67 9.37 1.35
C VAL A 64 -11.46 8.94 2.18
N PRO A 65 -10.85 9.83 2.97
CA PRO A 65 -9.65 9.49 3.76
C PRO A 65 -9.93 8.51 4.92
N ASP A 66 -11.18 8.36 5.34
CA ASP A 66 -11.55 7.46 6.44
C ASP A 66 -11.85 6.03 5.94
N PHE A 67 -10.79 5.31 5.54
CA PHE A 67 -10.88 3.94 5.03
C PHE A 67 -10.23 2.89 5.95
N LEU A 68 -9.54 3.31 7.01
CA LEU A 68 -8.81 2.40 7.92
C LEU A 68 -9.77 1.49 8.70
N SER A 69 -10.97 1.97 9.00
CA SER A 69 -12.04 1.19 9.63
C SER A 69 -12.46 0.00 8.77
N THR A 70 -12.48 0.16 7.45
CA THR A 70 -12.85 -0.91 6.50
C THR A 70 -11.92 -2.11 6.61
N PHE A 71 -10.59 -1.90 6.70
CA PHE A 71 -9.61 -2.99 6.76
C PHE A 71 -9.85 -3.97 7.91
N LYS A 72 -10.33 -3.46 9.07
CA LYS A 72 -10.59 -4.28 10.27
C LYS A 72 -11.65 -5.35 10.02
N HIS A 73 -12.67 -5.03 9.22
CA HIS A 73 -13.82 -5.91 8.97
C HIS A 73 -13.73 -6.71 7.68
N MET A 74 -12.76 -6.39 6.81
CA MET A 74 -12.54 -7.12 5.57
C MET A 74 -12.27 -8.62 5.78
N GLN A 75 -12.67 -9.41 4.79
CA GLN A 75 -12.44 -10.84 4.65
C GLN A 75 -11.45 -11.12 3.49
N PRO A 76 -10.79 -12.30 3.46
CA PRO A 76 -9.77 -12.61 2.45
C PRO A 76 -10.24 -12.51 0.98
N PHE A 77 -11.51 -12.79 0.71
CA PHE A 77 -12.06 -12.69 -0.66
C PHE A 77 -12.33 -11.26 -1.13
N GLN A 78 -12.26 -10.28 -0.22
CA GLN A 78 -12.62 -8.89 -0.49
C GLN A 78 -11.40 -8.08 -0.96
N LYS A 79 -11.66 -7.13 -1.85
CA LYS A 79 -10.67 -6.17 -2.35
C LYS A 79 -11.04 -4.74 -1.97
N VAL A 80 -10.03 -3.89 -1.82
CA VAL A 80 -10.18 -2.46 -1.53
C VAL A 80 -9.18 -1.63 -2.33
N ASN A 81 -9.59 -0.45 -2.78
CA ASN A 81 -8.78 0.46 -3.59
C ASN A 81 -7.78 1.32 -2.78
N HIS A 82 -7.32 0.82 -1.62
CA HIS A 82 -6.31 1.45 -0.77
C HIS A 82 -5.33 0.44 -0.17
N PHE A 83 -4.07 0.85 -0.01
CA PHE A 83 -3.13 0.15 0.89
C PHE A 83 -3.04 0.88 2.24
N PRO A 84 -2.90 0.15 3.35
CA PRO A 84 -2.45 0.74 4.62
C PRO A 84 -1.06 1.38 4.42
N GLY A 85 -0.79 2.47 5.13
CA GLY A 85 0.51 3.15 5.06
C GLY A 85 0.72 4.08 3.88
N MET A 86 -0.28 4.27 3.01
CA MET A 86 -0.15 5.15 1.83
C MET A 86 0.13 6.62 2.18
N SER A 87 -0.11 7.03 3.44
CA SER A 87 0.33 8.33 3.95
C SER A 87 1.84 8.55 3.83
N ASN A 88 2.66 7.50 3.89
CA ASN A 88 4.12 7.59 3.72
C ASN A 88 4.53 8.06 2.32
N LEU A 89 3.67 7.84 1.33
CA LEU A 89 3.85 8.31 -0.05
C LEU A 89 3.17 9.65 -0.30
N ALA A 90 1.96 9.86 0.24
CA ALA A 90 1.13 11.00 -0.11
C ALA A 90 1.28 12.24 0.79
N ARG A 91 1.82 12.10 2.01
CA ARG A 91 2.11 13.26 2.87
C ARG A 91 3.40 13.91 2.42
N LYS A 92 3.37 15.23 2.19
CA LYS A 92 4.49 15.99 1.63
C LYS A 92 5.77 15.85 2.46
N SER A 93 5.66 15.98 3.79
CA SER A 93 6.78 15.83 4.73
C SER A 93 7.34 14.41 4.73
N LYS A 94 6.48 13.39 4.71
CA LYS A 94 6.90 11.99 4.68
C LYS A 94 7.55 11.63 3.35
N LEU A 95 6.99 12.08 2.23
CA LEU A 95 7.57 11.91 0.90
C LEU A 95 8.96 12.55 0.84
N ALA A 96 9.09 13.80 1.29
CA ALA A 96 10.37 14.50 1.34
C ALA A 96 11.40 13.74 2.19
N ARG A 97 10.99 13.23 3.36
CA ARG A 97 11.86 12.45 4.24
C ARG A 97 12.31 11.13 3.60
N ASN A 98 11.39 10.44 2.94
CA ASN A 98 11.70 9.20 2.21
C ASN A 98 12.67 9.47 1.06
N PHE A 99 12.51 10.57 0.32
CA PHE A 99 13.44 10.95 -0.73
C PHE A 99 14.80 11.37 -0.18
N GLN A 100 14.86 12.18 0.87
CA GLN A 100 16.12 12.52 1.54
C GLN A 100 16.89 11.26 1.99
N ARG A 101 16.18 10.23 2.48
CA ARG A 101 16.77 8.91 2.79
C ARG A 101 17.28 8.23 1.52
N MET A 102 16.47 8.16 0.47
CA MET A 102 16.86 7.51 -0.78
C MET A 102 18.01 8.21 -1.50
N THR A 103 18.07 9.54 -1.47
CA THR A 103 19.20 10.31 -2.03
C THR A 103 20.50 10.03 -1.28
N LYS A 104 20.47 9.72 0.02
CA LYS A 104 21.68 9.29 0.75
C LYS A 104 22.17 7.91 0.32
N LEU A 105 21.24 6.99 0.05
CA LEU A 105 21.57 5.62 -0.38
C LEU A 105 21.93 5.55 -1.87
N PHE A 106 21.26 6.35 -2.70
CA PHE A 106 21.36 6.37 -4.15
C PHE A 106 21.42 7.81 -4.69
N PRO A 107 22.53 8.55 -4.50
CA PRO A 107 22.62 9.97 -4.82
C PRO A 107 22.30 10.33 -6.27
N THR A 108 22.67 9.45 -7.21
CA THR A 108 22.47 9.68 -8.65
C THR A 108 21.08 9.29 -9.15
N GLN A 109 20.26 8.66 -8.30
CA GLN A 109 18.99 8.06 -8.73
C GLN A 109 17.76 8.89 -8.35
N TYR A 110 17.89 9.79 -7.37
CA TYR A 110 16.80 10.58 -6.79
C TYR A 110 16.96 12.11 -7.02
N ASP A 111 17.46 12.51 -8.20
CA ASP A 111 17.59 13.92 -8.63
C ASP A 111 16.32 14.47 -9.33
N PHE A 112 15.18 13.82 -9.13
CA PHE A 112 13.91 14.20 -9.76
C PHE A 112 12.96 14.95 -8.82
N CYS A 113 13.38 15.23 -7.59
CA CYS A 113 12.63 16.06 -6.66
C CYS A 113 13.43 17.33 -6.38
N PRO A 114 12.82 18.53 -6.47
CA PRO A 114 13.52 19.75 -6.12
C PRO A 114 14.01 19.70 -4.67
N LYS A 115 15.13 20.38 -4.37
CA LYS A 115 15.68 20.41 -3.01
C LYS A 115 14.59 20.88 -2.03
N THR A 116 14.38 20.08 -1.00
CA THR A 116 13.22 20.16 -0.11
C THR A 116 13.65 20.07 1.35
N TRP A 117 13.06 20.92 2.18
CA TRP A 117 13.28 21.02 3.63
C TRP A 117 11.93 20.87 4.36
N ILE A 118 11.92 20.09 5.44
CA ILE A 118 10.74 19.86 6.27
C ILE A 118 10.81 20.78 7.48
N LEU A 119 9.99 21.82 7.54
CA LEU A 119 10.00 22.79 8.63
C LEU A 119 9.07 22.36 9.77
N PRO A 120 9.39 22.73 11.03
CA PRO A 120 10.56 23.49 11.48
C PRO A 120 11.83 22.64 11.64
N PHE A 121 11.76 21.33 11.36
CA PHE A 121 12.89 20.43 11.56
C PHE A 121 14.14 20.90 10.80
N ASP A 122 14.04 21.15 9.51
CA ASP A 122 15.20 21.50 8.67
C ASP A 122 15.44 23.02 8.62
N TYR A 123 14.89 23.79 9.56
CA TYR A 123 14.95 25.27 9.55
C TYR A 123 16.39 25.79 9.49
N THR A 124 17.32 25.20 10.24
CA THR A 124 18.73 25.63 10.24
C THR A 124 19.39 25.50 8.86
N GLU A 125 19.13 24.40 8.14
CA GLU A 125 19.67 24.22 6.78
C GLU A 125 18.94 25.14 5.78
N PHE A 126 17.62 25.30 5.96
CA PHE A 126 16.82 26.18 5.13
C PHE A 126 17.24 27.66 5.29
N SER A 127 17.51 28.13 6.50
CA SER A 127 17.94 29.51 6.75
C SER A 127 19.28 29.85 6.10
N GLN A 128 20.14 28.86 5.84
CA GLN A 128 21.40 29.05 5.11
C GLN A 128 21.19 29.38 3.63
N GLN A 129 19.96 29.26 3.11
CA GLN A 129 19.62 29.65 1.73
C GLN A 129 19.34 31.16 1.58
N PHE A 130 19.38 31.90 2.68
CA PHE A 130 19.10 33.33 2.75
C PHE A 130 20.35 34.09 3.18
N ASN A 131 20.48 35.34 2.76
CA ASN A 131 21.54 36.24 3.21
C ASN A 131 21.31 36.72 4.66
N ALA A 132 22.19 37.58 5.17
CA ALA A 132 22.08 38.14 6.52
C ALA A 132 20.75 38.88 6.79
N ASP A 133 20.15 39.49 5.76
CA ASP A 133 18.88 40.21 5.84
C ASP A 133 17.65 39.27 5.78
N GLY A 134 17.88 37.97 5.61
CA GLY A 134 16.81 36.98 5.45
C GLY A 134 16.21 36.95 4.05
N ILE A 135 16.92 37.46 3.03
CA ILE A 135 16.48 37.51 1.64
C ILE A 135 17.26 36.49 0.81
N SER A 136 16.58 35.79 -0.09
CA SER A 136 17.19 34.88 -1.06
C SER A 136 17.02 35.36 -2.49
N GLN A 137 18.03 35.11 -3.32
CA GLN A 137 17.91 35.28 -4.77
C GLN A 137 16.99 34.22 -5.39
N ARG A 138 16.87 33.05 -4.73
CA ARG A 138 16.05 31.93 -5.19
C ARG A 138 14.66 32.03 -4.60
N ALA A 139 13.65 31.71 -5.40
CA ALA A 139 12.29 31.57 -4.92
C ALA A 139 12.07 30.17 -4.32
N PHE A 140 11.30 30.12 -3.24
CA PHE A 140 10.86 28.90 -2.58
C PHE A 140 9.34 28.84 -2.61
N ILE A 141 8.80 27.63 -2.75
CA ILE A 141 7.38 27.36 -2.58
C ILE A 141 7.17 26.68 -1.23
N ILE A 142 6.33 27.28 -0.40
CA ILE A 142 5.97 26.79 0.93
C ILE A 142 4.63 26.07 0.83
N LYS A 143 4.59 24.83 1.29
CA LYS A 143 3.42 23.94 1.20
C LYS A 143 3.07 23.41 2.59
N PRO A 144 1.85 23.61 3.10
CA PRO A 144 1.42 22.99 4.36
C PRO A 144 1.36 21.47 4.23
N ASP A 145 1.76 20.74 5.26
CA ASP A 145 1.85 19.27 5.18
C ASP A 145 0.48 18.57 5.07
N HIS A 146 -0.55 19.14 5.69
CA HIS A 146 -1.90 18.57 5.75
C HIS A 146 -2.90 19.21 4.78
N SER A 147 -2.46 20.10 3.90
CA SER A 147 -3.33 20.80 2.97
C SER A 147 -3.31 20.17 1.57
N CYS A 148 -4.40 20.38 0.84
CA CYS A 148 -4.60 19.95 -0.54
C CYS A 148 -5.22 21.09 -1.37
N GLN A 149 -5.30 20.91 -2.69
CA GLN A 149 -5.91 21.85 -3.63
C GLN A 149 -5.24 23.25 -3.68
N GLY A 150 -3.97 23.32 -3.27
CA GLY A 150 -3.18 24.57 -3.25
C GLY A 150 -3.55 25.54 -2.12
N ARG A 151 -4.37 25.14 -1.14
CA ARG A 151 -4.69 26.00 0.01
C ARG A 151 -3.46 26.20 0.91
N GLY A 152 -3.15 27.45 1.25
CA GLY A 152 -2.00 27.82 2.07
C GLY A 152 -0.65 27.69 1.36
N VAL A 153 -0.64 27.43 0.05
CA VAL A 153 0.59 27.41 -0.75
C VAL A 153 0.93 28.83 -1.19
N PHE A 154 2.17 29.24 -0.97
CA PHE A 154 2.68 30.54 -1.38
C PHE A 154 4.14 30.47 -1.82
N LEU A 155 4.58 31.46 -2.59
CA LEU A 155 5.98 31.64 -2.94
C LEU A 155 6.60 32.69 -2.01
N THR A 156 7.88 32.54 -1.69
CA THR A 156 8.62 33.55 -0.96
C THR A 156 10.10 33.57 -1.35
N LYS A 157 10.69 34.75 -1.21
CA LYS A 157 12.15 34.99 -1.19
C LYS A 157 12.62 35.52 0.18
N ASN A 158 11.72 35.64 1.15
CA ASN A 158 11.97 36.25 2.45
C ASN A 158 11.70 35.23 3.57
N LEU A 159 12.71 34.98 4.40
CA LEU A 159 12.62 34.02 5.50
C LEU A 159 11.57 34.43 6.55
N LYS A 160 11.24 35.71 6.66
CA LYS A 160 10.24 36.23 7.61
C LYS A 160 8.82 35.76 7.32
N ASP A 161 8.52 35.41 6.08
CA ASP A 161 7.19 34.94 5.67
C ASP A 161 6.92 33.49 6.13
N VAL A 162 7.98 32.80 6.59
CA VAL A 162 7.92 31.37 6.91
C VAL A 162 7.66 31.18 8.40
N ASN A 163 6.48 30.66 8.72
CA ASN A 163 6.12 30.30 10.09
C ASN A 163 7.04 29.18 10.62
N LYS A 164 7.48 29.33 11.87
CA LYS A 164 8.38 28.42 12.59
C LYS A 164 7.65 27.39 13.45
N THR A 165 6.33 27.49 13.61
CA THR A 165 5.56 26.57 14.46
C THR A 165 4.97 25.40 13.68
N ASP A 166 4.37 25.67 12.52
CA ASP A 166 3.62 24.65 11.82
C ASP A 166 4.51 23.79 10.92
N ILE A 167 4.01 22.60 10.59
CA ILE A 167 4.72 21.67 9.72
C ILE A 167 4.48 22.07 8.26
N PHE A 168 5.53 22.58 7.64
CA PHE A 168 5.58 22.91 6.22
C PHE A 168 6.62 22.08 5.49
N VAL A 169 6.45 22.00 4.18
CA VAL A 169 7.50 21.63 3.25
C VAL A 169 7.90 22.89 2.49
N ALA A 170 9.14 23.32 2.68
CA ALA A 170 9.76 24.36 1.88
C ALA A 170 10.54 23.69 0.75
N GLN A 171 10.26 24.07 -0.49
CA GLN A 171 10.86 23.44 -1.67
C GLN A 171 11.40 24.50 -2.61
N ARG A 172 12.56 24.27 -3.21
CA ARG A 172 13.11 25.16 -4.24
C ARG A 172 12.14 25.24 -5.41
N TYR A 173 11.78 26.45 -5.82
CA TYR A 173 10.86 26.65 -6.94
C TYR A 173 11.58 26.43 -8.27
N ILE A 174 10.92 25.73 -9.20
CA ILE A 174 11.39 25.54 -10.58
C ILE A 174 11.00 26.80 -11.37
N THR A 175 11.99 27.61 -11.71
CA THR A 175 11.83 28.94 -12.32
C THR A 175 11.75 28.93 -13.84
N ALA A 176 12.15 27.82 -14.48
CA ALA A 176 12.12 27.67 -15.93
C ALA A 176 11.32 26.42 -16.34
N PRO A 177 10.00 26.40 -16.06
CA PRO A 177 9.14 25.32 -16.52
C PRO A 177 8.98 25.37 -18.05
N LEU A 178 8.74 24.22 -18.68
CA LEU A 178 8.24 24.21 -20.05
C LEU A 178 6.88 24.91 -20.10
N LEU A 179 6.62 25.68 -21.15
CA LEU A 179 5.40 26.48 -21.31
C LEU A 179 4.58 26.05 -22.52
N ILE A 180 3.26 26.04 -22.37
CA ILE A 180 2.30 25.87 -23.46
C ILE A 180 1.61 27.21 -23.68
N SER A 181 1.84 27.84 -24.83
CA SER A 181 1.27 29.15 -25.17
C SER A 181 1.50 30.21 -24.07
N GLY A 182 2.75 30.28 -23.58
CA GLY A 182 3.16 31.20 -22.49
C GLY A 182 2.72 30.79 -21.08
N LYS A 183 1.92 29.73 -20.91
CA LYS A 183 1.36 29.34 -19.61
C LYS A 183 2.08 28.13 -19.01
N LYS A 184 2.29 28.19 -17.71
CA LYS A 184 2.80 27.06 -16.92
C LYS A 184 1.76 25.94 -16.86
N PHE A 185 2.19 24.70 -16.83
CA PHE A 185 1.32 23.54 -16.65
C PHE A 185 1.97 22.50 -15.75
N ASP A 186 1.19 21.52 -15.30
CA ASP A 186 1.73 20.26 -14.79
C ASP A 186 1.01 19.07 -15.40
N LEU A 187 1.61 17.89 -15.25
CA LEU A 187 1.09 16.63 -15.73
C LEU A 187 0.55 15.85 -14.54
N ARG A 188 -0.72 15.44 -14.63
CA ARG A 188 -1.32 14.43 -13.76
C ARG A 188 -1.17 13.08 -14.46
N ILE A 189 -0.24 12.28 -13.95
CA ILE A 189 0.03 10.91 -14.40
C ILE A 189 -0.68 9.94 -13.47
N TYR A 190 -1.28 8.88 -14.02
CA TYR A 190 -1.95 7.86 -13.23
C TYR A 190 -1.13 6.57 -13.16
N VAL A 191 -0.96 6.05 -11.94
CA VAL A 191 -0.16 4.83 -11.67
C VAL A 191 -0.99 3.88 -10.84
N LEU A 192 -1.09 2.62 -11.26
CA LEU A 192 -1.77 1.56 -10.51
C LEU A 192 -0.75 0.69 -9.78
N ILE A 193 -0.89 0.58 -8.47
CA ILE A 193 -0.27 -0.48 -7.68
C ILE A 193 -1.31 -1.58 -7.50
N SER A 194 -1.14 -2.71 -8.19
CA SER A 194 -2.07 -3.86 -8.09
C SER A 194 -1.71 -4.82 -6.96
N SER A 195 -0.46 -4.77 -6.49
CA SER A 195 0.05 -5.56 -5.37
C SER A 195 1.32 -4.90 -4.82
N ILE A 196 1.48 -4.90 -3.49
CA ILE A 196 2.68 -4.37 -2.83
C ILE A 196 3.69 -5.47 -2.48
N ALA A 197 3.26 -6.74 -2.39
CA ALA A 197 4.09 -7.89 -2.06
C ALA A 197 3.49 -9.18 -2.69
N PRO A 198 4.01 -9.66 -3.83
CA PRO A 198 5.09 -9.08 -4.64
C PRO A 198 4.66 -7.74 -5.27
N LEU A 199 5.61 -6.81 -5.47
CA LEU A 199 5.31 -5.50 -6.05
C LEU A 199 4.89 -5.64 -7.51
N ARG A 200 3.74 -5.04 -7.86
CA ARG A 200 3.24 -4.94 -9.25
C ARG A 200 2.70 -3.54 -9.53
N VAL A 201 3.36 -2.83 -10.45
CA VAL A 201 3.08 -1.42 -10.78
C VAL A 201 2.81 -1.26 -12.27
N TYR A 202 1.77 -0.49 -12.61
CA TYR A 202 1.39 -0.16 -13.98
C TYR A 202 1.29 1.36 -14.16
N LEU A 203 1.71 1.85 -15.32
CA LEU A 203 1.59 3.24 -15.75
C LEU A 203 0.46 3.35 -16.76
N PHE A 204 -0.45 4.27 -16.54
CA PHE A 204 -1.48 4.60 -17.53
C PHE A 204 -0.87 5.52 -18.61
N GLN A 205 -1.01 5.15 -19.88
CA GLN A 205 -0.45 5.83 -21.06
C GLN A 205 -1.31 7.03 -21.52
N ASP A 206 -1.97 7.67 -20.56
CA ASP A 206 -2.67 8.93 -20.73
C ASP A 206 -2.76 9.64 -19.37
N GLY A 207 -3.33 10.84 -19.34
CA GLY A 207 -3.38 11.67 -18.15
C GLY A 207 -3.91 13.05 -18.45
N LEU A 208 -3.77 13.96 -17.50
CA LEU A 208 -4.24 15.34 -17.67
C LEU A 208 -3.09 16.32 -17.63
N VAL A 209 -2.97 17.13 -18.67
CA VAL A 209 -2.19 18.37 -18.61
C VAL A 209 -3.07 19.46 -18.02
N ARG A 210 -2.64 20.07 -16.92
CA ARG A 210 -3.41 21.11 -16.23
C ARG A 210 -2.67 22.43 -16.31
N MET A 211 -3.27 23.37 -17.03
CA MET A 211 -2.66 24.66 -17.29
C MET A 211 -3.05 25.69 -16.20
N CYS A 212 -2.10 26.57 -15.92
CA CYS A 212 -2.35 27.88 -15.35
C CYS A 212 -3.19 28.73 -16.33
N THR A 213 -3.89 29.74 -15.81
CA THR A 213 -4.76 30.62 -16.62
C THR A 213 -4.20 32.03 -16.83
N ALA A 214 -3.02 32.32 -16.27
CA ALA A 214 -2.23 33.52 -16.53
C ALA A 214 -0.89 33.14 -17.19
N ASP A 215 -0.36 34.03 -18.02
CA ASP A 215 0.95 33.85 -18.67
C ASP A 215 2.06 33.85 -17.63
N TYR A 216 3.04 32.97 -17.83
CA TYR A 216 4.10 32.74 -16.87
C TYR A 216 5.21 33.79 -16.99
N THR A 217 5.66 34.29 -15.86
CA THR A 217 6.92 35.02 -15.72
C THR A 217 7.67 34.45 -14.52
N ALA A 218 9.00 34.46 -14.56
CA ALA A 218 9.80 33.99 -13.44
C ALA A 218 9.46 34.79 -12.15
N PRO A 219 9.48 34.15 -10.96
CA PRO A 219 9.12 34.82 -9.72
C PRO A 219 9.93 36.09 -9.41
N ASN A 220 9.23 37.20 -9.23
CA ASN A 220 9.73 38.51 -8.86
C ASN A 220 8.84 39.14 -7.76
N ALA A 221 9.17 40.36 -7.32
CA ALA A 221 8.43 41.01 -6.24
C ALA A 221 6.94 41.22 -6.55
N ASP A 222 6.59 41.42 -7.83
CA ASP A 222 5.25 41.82 -8.25
C ASP A 222 4.33 40.63 -8.55
N ASN A 223 4.89 39.45 -8.86
CA ASN A 223 4.12 38.30 -9.35
C ASN A 223 4.01 37.11 -8.39
N MET A 224 4.80 37.03 -7.31
CA MET A 224 4.83 35.85 -6.42
C MET A 224 3.48 35.52 -5.77
N GLU A 225 2.60 36.50 -5.60
CA GLU A 225 1.25 36.32 -5.05
C GLU A 225 0.21 35.88 -6.11
N LEU A 226 0.54 35.95 -7.40
CA LEU A 226 -0.35 35.65 -8.51
C LEU A 226 -0.54 34.13 -8.68
N LYS A 227 -1.48 33.57 -7.91
CA LYS A 227 -1.75 32.13 -7.85
C LYS A 227 -2.07 31.51 -9.21
N PHE A 228 -2.83 32.20 -10.07
CA PHE A 228 -3.20 31.72 -11.42
C PHE A 228 -2.01 31.62 -12.39
N MET A 229 -0.86 32.21 -12.05
CA MET A 229 0.39 32.11 -12.82
C MET A 229 1.25 30.94 -12.34
N HIS A 230 1.36 30.78 -11.02
CA HIS A 230 2.37 29.90 -10.42
C HIS A 230 1.84 28.55 -9.95
N LEU A 231 0.53 28.41 -9.72
CA LEU A 231 -0.11 27.19 -9.19
C LEU A 231 -1.02 26.56 -10.25
N THR A 232 -0.71 25.33 -10.64
CA THR A 232 -1.39 24.56 -11.71
C THR A 232 -2.65 23.84 -11.23
N ASN A 233 -2.94 23.85 -9.93
CA ASN A 233 -4.06 23.12 -9.36
C ASN A 233 -5.40 23.52 -10.01
N TYR A 234 -6.13 22.53 -10.53
CA TYR A 234 -7.46 22.73 -11.13
C TYR A 234 -8.43 23.50 -10.20
N ALA A 235 -8.43 23.19 -8.89
CA ALA A 235 -9.31 23.83 -7.93
C ALA A 235 -9.11 25.35 -7.79
N ILE A 236 -7.91 25.84 -8.13
CA ILE A 236 -7.57 27.27 -8.18
C ILE A 236 -7.98 27.80 -9.56
N ASN A 237 -7.39 27.27 -10.63
CA ASN A 237 -7.53 27.81 -11.97
C ASN A 237 -8.98 27.77 -12.50
N LYS A 238 -9.80 26.80 -12.09
CA LYS A 238 -11.23 26.74 -12.49
C LYS A 238 -12.07 27.95 -12.05
N ARG A 239 -11.54 28.75 -11.11
CA ARG A 239 -12.18 29.99 -10.61
C ARG A 239 -11.74 31.23 -11.38
N SER A 240 -10.76 31.10 -12.28
CA SER A 240 -10.30 32.19 -13.13
C SER A 240 -11.29 32.41 -14.28
N ASN A 241 -11.51 33.67 -14.64
CA ASN A 241 -12.33 34.01 -15.81
C ASN A 241 -11.70 33.54 -17.14
N ASN A 242 -10.39 33.27 -17.13
CA ASN A 242 -9.64 32.77 -18.30
C ASN A 242 -9.60 31.23 -18.36
N PHE A 243 -10.37 30.55 -17.51
CA PHE A 243 -10.41 29.09 -17.52
C PHE A 243 -11.33 28.56 -18.62
N GLU A 244 -10.75 27.85 -19.56
CA GLU A 244 -11.47 27.25 -20.69
C GLU A 244 -11.71 25.77 -20.43
N LYS A 245 -12.97 25.39 -20.27
CA LYS A 245 -13.36 23.97 -20.20
C LYS A 245 -13.31 23.36 -21.60
N ASN A 246 -12.72 22.17 -21.70
CA ASN A 246 -12.89 21.32 -22.87
C ASN A 246 -14.39 20.99 -23.04
N LYS A 247 -14.90 21.10 -24.28
CA LYS A 247 -16.31 20.88 -24.63
C LYS A 247 -16.54 19.64 -25.49
N ASP A 248 -15.47 19.04 -26.00
CA ASP A 248 -15.49 17.92 -26.94
C ASP A 248 -14.29 17.01 -26.65
N GLU A 249 -14.55 15.73 -26.41
CA GLU A 249 -13.49 14.75 -26.12
C GLU A 249 -12.58 14.49 -27.33
N ALA A 250 -13.07 14.68 -28.55
CA ALA A 250 -12.26 14.54 -29.76
C ALA A 250 -11.24 15.67 -29.92
N GLN A 251 -11.46 16.80 -29.24
CA GLN A 251 -10.55 17.95 -29.20
C GLN A 251 -9.74 17.96 -27.90
N ASP A 252 -9.02 16.87 -27.66
CA ASP A 252 -8.28 16.61 -26.42
C ASP A 252 -7.12 17.59 -26.14
N GLY A 253 -6.73 18.39 -27.13
CA GLY A 253 -5.79 19.51 -27.03
C GLY A 253 -6.40 20.88 -26.73
N ALA A 254 -7.72 20.99 -26.56
CA ALA A 254 -8.41 22.27 -26.38
C ALA A 254 -8.69 22.62 -24.90
N GLY A 255 -8.63 23.91 -24.59
CA GLY A 255 -8.91 24.47 -23.26
C GLY A 255 -7.73 24.42 -22.28
N SER A 256 -8.02 24.68 -21.00
CA SER A 256 -7.06 24.74 -19.90
C SER A 256 -6.75 23.38 -19.25
N LYS A 257 -7.43 22.32 -19.72
CA LYS A 257 -7.09 20.92 -19.44
C LYS A 257 -6.98 20.19 -20.76
N ARG A 258 -5.93 19.41 -20.95
CA ARG A 258 -5.65 18.66 -22.18
C ARG A 258 -5.26 17.23 -21.86
N SER A 259 -5.37 16.31 -22.82
CA SER A 259 -4.88 14.94 -22.64
C SER A 259 -3.35 14.91 -22.61
N LEU A 260 -2.79 13.89 -21.97
CA LEU A 260 -1.36 13.64 -22.00
C LEU A 260 -0.92 13.14 -23.38
N ARG A 261 -1.78 12.37 -24.07
CA ARG A 261 -1.55 11.93 -25.45
C ARG A 261 -1.33 13.10 -26.40
N TRP A 262 -2.22 14.08 -26.39
CA TRP A 262 -2.07 15.31 -27.14
C TRP A 262 -0.75 16.02 -26.78
N PHE A 263 -0.40 16.07 -25.50
CA PHE A 263 0.83 16.72 -25.05
C PHE A 263 2.09 16.05 -25.61
N LEU A 264 2.15 14.71 -25.63
CA LEU A 264 3.27 13.99 -26.23
C LEU A 264 3.34 14.26 -27.74
N SER A 265 2.23 14.19 -28.46
CA SER A 265 2.20 14.55 -29.90
C SER A 265 2.59 16.02 -30.13
N TRP A 266 2.18 16.94 -29.25
CA TRP A 266 2.59 18.34 -29.32
C TRP A 266 4.09 18.52 -29.06
N LEU A 267 4.68 17.76 -28.14
CA LEU A 267 6.13 17.78 -27.93
C LEU A 267 6.89 17.31 -29.17
N GLU A 268 6.40 16.28 -29.86
CA GLU A 268 7.03 15.78 -31.10
C GLU A 268 7.00 16.82 -32.24
N THR A 269 6.13 17.85 -32.17
CA THR A 269 6.18 18.98 -33.11
C THR A 269 7.29 19.99 -32.80
N LYS A 270 7.91 19.89 -31.61
CA LYS A 270 8.89 20.86 -31.08
C LYS A 270 10.26 20.27 -30.79
N PHE A 271 10.33 18.98 -30.51
CA PHE A 271 11.51 18.26 -30.08
C PHE A 271 11.62 16.93 -30.82
N ASP A 272 12.83 16.38 -30.88
CA ASP A 272 13.10 15.10 -31.51
C ASP A 272 12.33 13.97 -30.79
N LYS A 273 11.89 12.97 -31.57
CA LYS A 273 11.08 11.86 -31.05
C LYS A 273 11.80 11.09 -29.95
N GLU A 274 13.12 10.93 -30.07
CA GLU A 274 13.97 10.27 -29.08
C GLU A 274 13.98 11.03 -27.75
N ALA A 275 13.97 12.37 -27.78
CA ALA A 275 13.91 13.20 -26.58
C ALA A 275 12.54 13.09 -25.89
N VAL A 276 11.45 13.05 -26.67
CA VAL A 276 10.09 12.85 -26.15
C VAL A 276 9.93 11.45 -25.53
N ALA A 277 10.46 10.42 -26.19
CA ALA A 277 10.49 9.06 -25.66
C ALA A 277 11.31 8.99 -24.36
N ALA A 278 12.48 9.63 -24.31
CA ALA A 278 13.31 9.70 -23.11
C ALA A 278 12.61 10.43 -21.94
N LEU A 279 11.84 11.49 -22.23
CA LEU A 279 11.01 12.16 -21.23
C LEU A 279 9.95 11.19 -20.68
N TRP A 280 9.24 10.45 -21.54
CA TRP A 280 8.21 9.51 -21.11
C TRP A 280 8.78 8.37 -20.25
N ASP A 281 9.92 7.81 -20.68
CA ASP A 281 10.68 6.83 -19.91
C ASP A 281 11.15 7.40 -18.56
N GLY A 282 11.57 8.67 -18.54
CA GLY A 282 11.93 9.39 -17.33
C GLY A 282 10.75 9.56 -16.38
N ILE A 283 9.56 9.88 -16.89
CA ILE A 283 8.32 9.96 -16.11
C ILE A 283 8.01 8.60 -15.46
N GLY A 284 8.08 7.51 -16.24
CA GLY A 284 7.89 6.15 -15.72
C GLY A 284 8.89 5.80 -14.62
N ASP A 285 10.17 6.15 -14.82
CA ASP A 285 11.25 5.92 -13.86
C ASP A 285 11.03 6.65 -12.52
N ILE A 286 10.69 7.94 -12.56
CA ILE A 286 10.44 8.72 -11.33
C ILE A 286 9.18 8.22 -10.61
N CYS A 287 8.16 7.78 -11.35
CA CYS A 287 6.95 7.18 -10.78
C CYS A 287 7.27 5.90 -10.02
N LEU A 288 8.03 4.98 -10.64
CA LEU A 288 8.42 3.73 -10.00
C LEU A 288 9.33 3.98 -8.80
N LYS A 289 10.40 4.77 -8.95
CA LYS A 289 11.34 5.09 -7.85
C LYS A 289 10.66 5.74 -6.65
N SER A 290 9.61 6.51 -6.88
CA SER A 290 8.78 7.08 -5.80
C SER A 290 8.08 6.00 -4.98
N ILE A 291 7.58 4.95 -5.63
CA ILE A 291 6.95 3.80 -4.99
C ILE A 291 8.01 2.93 -4.29
N LEU A 292 9.16 2.68 -4.93
CA LEU A 292 10.26 1.91 -4.33
C LEU A 292 10.75 2.53 -3.01
N ALA A 293 10.79 3.86 -2.93
CA ALA A 293 11.21 4.58 -1.73
C ALA A 293 10.36 4.28 -0.49
N VAL A 294 9.14 3.78 -0.66
CA VAL A 294 8.18 3.50 0.42
C VAL A 294 7.70 2.05 0.45
N GLN A 295 8.00 1.25 -0.58
CA GLN A 295 7.44 -0.08 -0.76
C GLN A 295 7.64 -0.98 0.46
N PRO A 296 8.84 -1.08 1.07
CA PRO A 296 9.03 -1.94 2.23
C PRO A 296 8.18 -1.54 3.44
N THR A 297 7.99 -0.24 3.67
CA THR A 297 7.12 0.26 4.75
C THR A 297 5.66 -0.09 4.49
N ILE A 298 5.16 0.14 3.27
CA ILE A 298 3.78 -0.19 2.90
C ILE A 298 3.56 -1.71 2.93
N ALA A 299 4.54 -2.51 2.50
CA ALA A 299 4.46 -3.97 2.54
C ALA A 299 4.37 -4.50 3.97
N GLN A 300 5.16 -3.95 4.90
CA GLN A 300 5.06 -4.31 6.31
C GLN A 300 3.72 -3.91 6.94
N GLU A 301 3.24 -2.70 6.66
CA GLU A 301 1.93 -2.24 7.13
C GLU A 301 0.79 -3.09 6.55
N TYR A 302 0.88 -3.49 5.28
CA TYR A 302 -0.04 -4.40 4.61
C TYR A 302 -0.05 -5.78 5.28
N GLN A 303 1.13 -6.39 5.48
CA GLN A 303 1.26 -7.69 6.14
C GLN A 303 0.70 -7.66 7.56
N SER A 304 0.96 -6.59 8.33
CA SER A 304 0.41 -6.42 9.68
C SER A 304 -1.11 -6.28 9.68
N THR A 305 -1.65 -5.44 8.78
CA THR A 305 -3.10 -5.17 8.67
C THR A 305 -3.88 -6.41 8.24
N PHE A 306 -3.33 -7.18 7.30
CA PHE A 306 -3.95 -8.36 6.73
C PHE A 306 -3.33 -9.67 7.24
N ALA A 307 -2.67 -9.65 8.40
CA ALA A 307 -2.07 -10.85 9.02
C ALA A 307 -3.10 -11.97 9.22
N LYS A 308 -4.36 -11.61 9.52
CA LYS A 308 -5.49 -12.56 9.62
C LYS A 308 -5.82 -13.29 8.31
N PHE A 309 -5.38 -12.79 7.16
CA PHE A 309 -5.56 -13.41 5.85
C PHE A 309 -4.40 -14.32 5.47
N ALA A 310 -3.25 -14.17 6.13
CA ALA A 310 -2.15 -15.09 5.98
C ALA A 310 -2.55 -16.40 6.66
N LYS A 311 -2.98 -17.39 5.87
CA LYS A 311 -3.06 -18.77 6.36
C LYS A 311 -1.65 -19.18 6.80
N LYS A 312 -1.55 -19.91 7.93
CA LYS A 312 -0.39 -20.78 8.12
C LYS A 312 -0.35 -21.67 6.88
N VAL A 313 0.79 -21.66 6.20
CA VAL A 313 1.10 -22.52 5.07
C VAL A 313 0.56 -23.91 5.40
N ASP A 314 -0.40 -24.41 4.61
CA ASP A 314 -0.75 -25.84 4.68
C ASP A 314 0.53 -26.62 4.29
N ASP A 315 0.74 -27.82 4.83
CA ASP A 315 1.98 -28.61 4.65
C ASP A 315 2.40 -28.83 3.17
N ASP A 316 1.50 -28.54 2.22
CA ASP A 316 1.70 -28.62 0.76
C ASP A 316 2.23 -27.31 0.11
N GLY A 317 2.54 -26.26 0.87
CA GLY A 317 3.25 -25.07 0.36
C GLY A 317 2.45 -24.13 -0.57
N ALA A 318 1.18 -24.42 -0.86
CA ALA A 318 0.35 -23.60 -1.74
C ALA A 318 -0.26 -22.37 -1.03
N ASN A 319 0.16 -21.17 -1.42
CA ASN A 319 -0.42 -19.92 -0.94
C ASN A 319 -1.79 -19.66 -1.60
N ILE A 320 -2.87 -19.99 -0.89
CA ILE A 320 -4.27 -19.85 -1.38
C ILE A 320 -4.67 -18.37 -1.61
N ASN A 321 -3.87 -17.38 -1.17
CA ASN A 321 -4.10 -15.95 -1.44
C ASN A 321 -3.07 -15.38 -2.43
N ALA A 322 -3.07 -15.88 -3.68
CA ALA A 322 -2.18 -15.40 -4.73
C ALA A 322 -2.44 -13.93 -5.15
N ASN A 323 -3.62 -13.38 -4.84
CA ASN A 323 -4.03 -12.03 -5.25
C ASN A 323 -4.14 -11.07 -4.07
N SER A 324 -3.57 -9.86 -4.21
CA SER A 324 -3.61 -8.84 -3.16
C SER A 324 -5.06 -8.41 -2.83
N SER A 325 -5.34 -8.21 -1.54
CA SER A 325 -6.59 -7.62 -1.05
C SER A 325 -6.66 -6.12 -1.25
N SER A 326 -5.53 -5.48 -1.56
CA SER A 326 -5.44 -4.04 -1.80
C SER A 326 -4.91 -3.75 -3.19
N PHE A 327 -5.40 -2.67 -3.78
CA PHE A 327 -4.79 -2.01 -4.92
C PHE A 327 -4.91 -0.51 -4.73
N ALA A 328 -4.21 0.31 -5.51
CA ALA A 328 -4.35 1.76 -5.43
C ALA A 328 -4.07 2.43 -6.77
N VAL A 329 -4.95 3.34 -7.17
CA VAL A 329 -4.72 4.27 -8.29
C VAL A 329 -4.18 5.58 -7.73
N LEU A 330 -2.93 5.87 -8.02
CA LEU A 330 -2.22 7.07 -7.59
C LEU A 330 -2.28 8.13 -8.68
N GLY A 331 -2.42 9.40 -8.28
CA GLY A 331 -2.19 10.56 -9.13
C GLY A 331 -0.82 11.18 -8.83
N MET A 332 0.11 11.08 -9.77
CA MET A 332 1.44 11.67 -9.67
C MET A 332 1.42 13.04 -10.35
N ASP A 333 1.89 14.08 -9.65
CA ASP A 333 1.95 15.44 -10.19
C ASP A 333 3.38 15.72 -10.62
N VAL A 334 3.59 15.86 -11.93
CA VAL A 334 4.91 16.02 -12.55
C VAL A 334 4.99 17.36 -13.27
N LEU A 335 6.07 18.11 -13.06
CA LEU A 335 6.41 19.30 -13.84
C LEU A 335 7.54 18.98 -14.81
N VAL A 336 7.43 19.45 -16.05
CA VAL A 336 8.51 19.35 -17.04
C VAL A 336 9.17 20.72 -17.14
N ASP A 337 10.50 20.77 -17.07
CA ASP A 337 11.25 22.01 -17.29
C ASP A 337 11.59 22.24 -18.76
N GLU A 338 12.17 23.41 -19.07
CA GLU A 338 12.55 23.79 -20.43
C GLU A 338 13.58 22.86 -21.08
N HIS A 339 14.27 22.02 -20.30
CA HIS A 339 15.23 21.03 -20.76
C HIS A 339 14.65 19.61 -20.86
N LEU A 340 13.32 19.47 -20.81
CA LEU A 340 12.60 18.20 -20.78
C LEU A 340 12.99 17.29 -19.61
N LYS A 341 13.45 17.86 -18.48
CA LYS A 341 13.64 17.08 -17.25
C LYS A 341 12.31 17.00 -16.47
N PRO A 342 11.83 15.79 -16.14
CA PRO A 342 10.64 15.62 -15.32
C PRO A 342 10.96 15.75 -13.83
N TRP A 343 10.13 16.53 -13.12
CA TRP A 343 10.24 16.78 -11.69
C TRP A 343 8.97 16.33 -10.96
N LEU A 344 9.09 15.47 -9.96
CA LEU A 344 7.96 15.10 -9.12
C LEU A 344 7.62 16.22 -8.13
N LEU A 345 6.36 16.67 -8.14
CA LEU A 345 5.85 17.69 -7.22
C LEU A 345 5.16 17.10 -5.99
N GLU A 346 4.29 16.11 -6.19
CA GLU A 346 3.55 15.41 -5.14
C GLU A 346 2.94 14.09 -5.64
N VAL A 347 2.54 13.24 -4.70
CA VAL A 347 1.78 12.00 -4.97
C VAL A 347 0.44 12.07 -4.25
N ASN A 348 -0.64 11.82 -4.99
CA ASN A 348 -2.01 11.82 -4.50
C ASN A 348 -2.54 10.38 -4.44
N HIS A 349 -2.80 9.87 -3.24
CA HIS A 349 -3.43 8.56 -3.02
C HIS A 349 -4.96 8.57 -3.11
N LEU A 350 -5.55 9.76 -3.15
CA LEU A 350 -6.97 10.01 -3.39
C LEU A 350 -7.10 11.04 -4.52
N PRO A 351 -6.69 10.70 -5.75
CA PRO A 351 -6.85 11.62 -6.88
C PRO A 351 -8.34 11.89 -7.13
N SER A 352 -8.67 13.07 -7.63
CA SER A 352 -10.06 13.39 -7.93
C SER A 352 -10.51 12.70 -9.22
N PHE A 353 -11.52 11.84 -9.11
CA PHE A 353 -12.22 11.23 -10.24
C PHE A 353 -13.47 12.00 -10.68
N HIS A 354 -13.60 13.27 -10.27
CA HIS A 354 -14.68 14.13 -10.71
C HIS A 354 -14.56 14.42 -12.21
N CYS A 355 -15.66 14.37 -12.95
CA CYS A 355 -15.67 14.55 -14.41
C CYS A 355 -16.50 15.79 -14.76
N ASP A 356 -15.81 16.93 -14.94
CA ASP A 356 -16.41 18.24 -15.22
C ASP A 356 -16.50 18.55 -16.73
N SER A 357 -15.77 17.80 -17.57
CA SER A 357 -15.71 17.94 -19.02
C SER A 357 -15.69 16.58 -19.73
N PRO A 358 -16.06 16.50 -21.02
CA PRO A 358 -15.97 15.27 -21.81
C PRO A 358 -14.58 14.63 -21.77
N LEU A 359 -13.52 15.44 -21.84
CA LEU A 359 -12.14 14.97 -21.65
C LEU A 359 -11.91 14.22 -20.32
N ASP A 360 -12.52 14.66 -19.21
CA ASP A 360 -12.34 13.96 -17.93
C ASP A 360 -12.99 12.57 -17.98
N TRP A 361 -14.18 12.49 -18.60
CA TRP A 361 -14.91 11.23 -18.78
C TRP A 361 -14.10 10.26 -19.62
N ASN A 362 -13.63 10.70 -20.78
CA ASN A 362 -12.83 9.90 -21.71
C ASN A 362 -11.63 9.23 -21.02
N ILE A 363 -10.88 10.00 -20.24
CA ILE A 363 -9.64 9.53 -19.60
C ILE A 363 -9.95 8.69 -18.36
N LYS A 364 -10.81 9.20 -17.47
CA LYS A 364 -11.02 8.58 -16.14
C LYS A 364 -11.87 7.33 -16.23
N GLU A 365 -12.80 7.25 -17.18
CA GLU A 365 -13.58 6.04 -17.39
C GLU A 365 -12.70 4.89 -17.87
N ARG A 366 -11.84 5.12 -18.87
CA ARG A 366 -10.84 4.13 -19.34
C ARG A 366 -9.89 3.72 -18.22
N LEU A 367 -9.34 4.70 -17.50
CA LEU A 367 -8.45 4.46 -16.36
C LEU A 367 -9.06 3.51 -15.33
N LEU A 368 -10.27 3.82 -14.86
CA LEU A 368 -10.91 3.05 -13.81
C LEU A 368 -11.44 1.71 -14.32
N SER A 369 -11.95 1.65 -15.56
CA SER A 369 -12.42 0.41 -16.17
C SER A 369 -11.27 -0.58 -16.32
N GLN A 370 -10.18 -0.20 -17.00
CA GLN A 370 -9.02 -1.09 -17.18
C GLN A 370 -8.31 -1.42 -15.86
N THR A 371 -8.35 -0.53 -14.86
CA THR A 371 -7.89 -0.88 -13.51
C THR A 371 -8.66 -2.08 -12.96
N LEU A 372 -9.98 -2.11 -13.11
CA LEU A 372 -10.81 -3.23 -12.63
C LEU A 372 -10.56 -4.51 -13.44
N ASP A 373 -10.24 -4.38 -14.74
CA ASP A 373 -9.84 -5.52 -15.59
C ASP A 373 -8.51 -6.13 -15.14
N ILE A 374 -7.49 -5.30 -14.86
CA ILE A 374 -6.20 -5.74 -14.30
C ILE A 374 -6.38 -6.44 -12.95
N MET A 375 -7.33 -5.99 -12.12
CA MET A 375 -7.58 -6.57 -10.81
C MET A 375 -8.34 -7.91 -10.83
N GLN A 376 -8.95 -8.28 -11.97
CA GLN A 376 -9.65 -9.55 -12.21
C GLN A 376 -10.53 -9.98 -11.04
N ILE A 377 -11.44 -9.10 -10.63
CA ILE A 377 -12.25 -9.33 -9.42
C ILE A 377 -13.31 -10.40 -9.72
N SER A 378 -13.14 -11.58 -9.14
CA SER A 378 -14.02 -12.74 -9.38
C SER A 378 -15.35 -12.65 -8.63
N VAL A 379 -16.43 -13.06 -9.29
CA VAL A 379 -17.77 -13.21 -8.71
C VAL A 379 -17.82 -14.35 -7.68
N ASP A 380 -17.02 -15.40 -7.87
CA ASP A 380 -17.04 -16.60 -7.05
C ASP A 380 -16.06 -16.56 -5.87
N GLY A 381 -15.33 -15.45 -5.68
CA GLY A 381 -14.36 -15.31 -4.59
C GLY A 381 -14.93 -15.61 -3.21
N LYS A 382 -16.17 -15.18 -2.95
CA LYS A 382 -16.88 -15.48 -1.69
C LYS A 382 -17.21 -16.96 -1.56
N SER A 383 -17.77 -17.58 -2.60
CA SER A 383 -18.13 -19.00 -2.58
C SER A 383 -16.89 -19.88 -2.39
N ALA A 384 -15.80 -19.59 -3.12
CA ALA A 384 -14.53 -20.29 -2.97
C ALA A 384 -13.95 -20.16 -1.55
N HIS A 385 -14.02 -18.95 -0.97
CA HIS A 385 -13.58 -18.71 0.40
C HIS A 385 -14.43 -19.48 1.41
N ASP A 386 -15.76 -19.42 1.30
CA ASP A 386 -16.68 -20.10 2.21
C ASP A 386 -16.46 -21.63 2.16
N SER A 387 -16.31 -22.21 0.96
CA SER A 387 -15.97 -23.63 0.77
C SER A 387 -14.62 -24.00 1.38
N ALA A 388 -13.58 -23.18 1.17
CA ALA A 388 -12.26 -23.42 1.74
C ALA A 388 -12.25 -23.30 3.28
N HIS A 389 -13.03 -22.35 3.83
CA HIS A 389 -13.19 -22.18 5.27
C HIS A 389 -13.90 -23.39 5.88
N LEU A 390 -14.98 -23.88 5.26
CA LEU A 390 -15.69 -25.09 5.69
C LEU A 390 -14.76 -26.32 5.69
N LYS A 391 -13.98 -26.53 4.63
CA LYS A 391 -12.97 -27.60 4.56
C LYS A 391 -11.95 -27.50 5.70
N HIS A 392 -11.46 -26.29 5.99
CA HIS A 392 -10.50 -26.06 7.08
C HIS A 392 -11.10 -26.32 8.47
N VAL A 393 -12.34 -25.87 8.71
CA VAL A 393 -13.06 -26.13 9.97
C VAL A 393 -13.30 -27.62 10.16
N ALA A 394 -13.72 -28.32 9.09
CA ALA A 394 -13.91 -29.77 9.12
C ALA A 394 -12.60 -30.50 9.47
N ARG A 395 -11.48 -30.17 8.80
CA ARG A 395 -10.15 -30.73 9.11
C ARG A 395 -9.73 -30.49 10.56
N ARG A 396 -10.00 -29.30 11.10
CA ARG A 396 -9.66 -28.96 12.49
C ARG A 396 -10.52 -29.70 13.52
N LEU A 397 -11.80 -29.90 13.25
CA LEU A 397 -12.74 -30.53 14.19
C LEU A 397 -12.67 -32.06 14.18
N TYR A 398 -12.46 -32.66 13.00
CA TYR A 398 -12.58 -34.11 12.81
C TYR A 398 -11.23 -34.80 12.51
N GLY A 399 -10.15 -34.04 12.29
CA GLY A 399 -8.87 -34.58 11.80
C GLY A 399 -9.01 -35.12 10.36
N ASP A 400 -7.91 -35.58 9.75
CA ASP A 400 -7.93 -36.16 8.39
C ASP A 400 -8.66 -37.52 8.28
N LYS A 401 -9.49 -37.88 9.26
CA LYS A 401 -10.20 -39.18 9.34
C LYS A 401 -11.68 -39.07 8.99
N ALA A 402 -12.04 -38.23 8.03
CA ALA A 402 -13.41 -38.07 7.60
C ALA A 402 -13.53 -38.20 6.08
N ASP A 403 -12.99 -39.26 5.49
CA ASP A 403 -13.32 -39.67 4.11
C ASP A 403 -13.17 -41.19 3.84
N ASP A 404 -13.21 -42.06 4.86
CA ASP A 404 -13.00 -43.51 4.67
C ASP A 404 -14.24 -44.40 4.94
N ASN A 405 -15.42 -43.85 5.23
CA ASN A 405 -16.57 -44.68 5.64
C ASN A 405 -17.92 -44.34 4.98
N ASN A 406 -17.91 -43.92 3.72
CA ASN A 406 -19.16 -43.92 2.94
C ASN A 406 -18.94 -44.26 1.46
N ALA A 407 -18.31 -45.39 1.19
CA ALA A 407 -18.35 -46.02 -0.12
C ALA A 407 -19.75 -46.65 -0.33
N ASN A 408 -20.66 -45.88 -0.91
CA ASN A 408 -21.88 -46.42 -1.52
C ASN A 408 -21.51 -46.82 -2.96
N PRO A 409 -21.56 -48.12 -3.34
CA PRO A 409 -20.94 -48.60 -4.58
C PRO A 409 -21.73 -48.30 -5.86
N ASP A 410 -22.66 -47.34 -5.86
CA ASP A 410 -23.58 -47.11 -6.98
C ASP A 410 -23.88 -45.63 -7.30
N ALA A 411 -22.90 -44.75 -7.06
CA ALA A 411 -22.97 -43.36 -7.53
C ALA A 411 -21.74 -43.05 -8.38
N THR A 412 -21.97 -42.84 -9.67
CA THR A 412 -20.99 -42.40 -10.67
C THR A 412 -20.20 -41.18 -10.19
N ASP A 413 -18.87 -41.30 -10.18
CA ASP A 413 -17.91 -40.24 -9.88
C ASP A 413 -18.21 -38.93 -10.61
N GLY A 414 -18.41 -37.86 -9.84
CA GLY A 414 -18.39 -36.47 -10.30
C GLY A 414 -17.20 -35.76 -9.64
N PRO A 415 -16.47 -34.87 -10.35
CA PRO A 415 -15.07 -34.62 -10.04
C PRO A 415 -14.87 -33.70 -8.83
N GLU A 416 -13.95 -34.12 -7.96
CA GLU A 416 -13.36 -33.31 -6.90
C GLU A 416 -12.69 -32.06 -7.48
N THR A 417 -13.08 -30.88 -6.99
CA THR A 417 -12.52 -29.60 -7.41
C THR A 417 -11.48 -29.12 -6.42
N THR A 418 -10.23 -29.53 -6.67
CA THR A 418 -9.04 -28.77 -6.32
C THR A 418 -9.01 -27.51 -7.19
N SER A 419 -8.60 -26.36 -6.64
CA SER A 419 -8.50 -25.11 -7.40
C SER A 419 -7.34 -25.21 -8.40
N ARG A 420 -7.66 -25.70 -9.59
CA ARG A 420 -6.82 -25.85 -10.79
C ARG A 420 -6.22 -24.49 -11.20
N PRO A 421 -4.91 -24.36 -11.49
CA PRO A 421 -4.48 -23.41 -12.51
C PRO A 421 -5.26 -23.78 -13.79
N ALA A 422 -5.88 -22.82 -14.48
CA ALA A 422 -6.59 -23.17 -15.72
C ALA A 422 -5.63 -23.92 -16.66
N ASP A 423 -6.05 -25.09 -17.15
CA ASP A 423 -5.26 -25.82 -18.15
C ASP A 423 -4.98 -24.90 -19.33
N LEU A 424 -3.72 -24.87 -19.76
CA LEU A 424 -3.32 -24.08 -20.92
C LEU A 424 -4.04 -24.63 -22.15
N SER A 425 -4.41 -23.76 -23.09
CA SER A 425 -4.90 -24.24 -24.39
C SER A 425 -3.80 -25.08 -25.04
N ARG A 426 -4.15 -25.96 -26.00
CA ARG A 426 -3.16 -26.78 -26.71
C ARG A 426 -2.03 -25.94 -27.32
N ALA A 427 -2.36 -24.75 -27.84
CA ALA A 427 -1.40 -23.81 -28.40
C ALA A 427 -0.49 -23.17 -27.33
N ASP A 428 -1.08 -22.78 -26.20
CA ASP A 428 -0.34 -22.17 -25.08
C ASP A 428 0.56 -23.20 -24.38
N LEU A 429 0.10 -24.45 -24.28
CA LEU A 429 0.88 -25.55 -23.76
C LEU A 429 2.08 -25.86 -24.66
N SER A 430 1.88 -25.90 -25.98
CA SER A 430 2.97 -26.09 -26.95
C SER A 430 4.00 -24.95 -26.84
N THR A 431 3.53 -23.71 -26.73
CA THR A 431 4.39 -22.51 -26.58
C THR A 431 5.16 -22.52 -25.26
N ALA A 432 4.50 -22.84 -24.15
CA ALA A 432 5.12 -22.95 -22.83
C ALA A 432 6.18 -24.06 -22.77
N LEU A 433 5.89 -25.21 -23.39
CA LEU A 433 6.84 -26.32 -23.49
C LEU A 433 8.02 -25.98 -24.41
N HIS A 434 7.80 -25.22 -25.46
CA HIS A 434 8.88 -24.74 -26.33
C HIS A 434 9.81 -23.80 -25.58
N ALA A 435 9.27 -22.83 -24.83
CA ALA A 435 10.06 -21.94 -24.00
C ALA A 435 10.81 -22.70 -22.87
N PHE A 436 10.12 -23.64 -22.22
CA PHE A 436 10.70 -24.49 -21.16
C PHE A 436 11.85 -25.35 -21.67
N TYR A 437 11.66 -26.10 -22.76
CA TYR A 437 12.70 -27.00 -23.28
C TYR A 437 13.82 -26.25 -24.00
N THR A 438 13.56 -25.07 -24.56
CA THR A 438 14.65 -24.21 -25.06
C THR A 438 15.62 -23.79 -23.94
N ASP A 439 15.10 -23.52 -22.74
CA ASP A 439 15.91 -23.13 -21.57
C ASP A 439 16.53 -24.33 -20.84
N MET A 440 15.80 -25.45 -20.75
CA MET A 440 16.18 -26.59 -19.89
C MET A 440 16.74 -27.81 -20.63
N ASN A 441 16.30 -28.08 -21.87
CA ASN A 441 16.79 -29.21 -22.69
C ASN A 441 16.39 -29.08 -24.19
N PRO A 442 17.21 -28.41 -25.02
CA PRO A 442 16.86 -28.07 -26.41
C PRO A 442 16.60 -29.28 -27.33
N ASP A 443 17.18 -30.45 -27.03
CA ASP A 443 17.01 -31.65 -27.86
C ASP A 443 15.57 -32.18 -27.85
N LYS A 444 14.81 -31.88 -26.79
CA LYS A 444 13.41 -32.26 -26.66
C LYS A 444 12.43 -31.35 -27.39
N CYS A 445 12.88 -30.26 -27.99
CA CYS A 445 12.01 -29.37 -28.75
C CYS A 445 11.38 -30.07 -29.97
N LYS A 446 11.99 -31.14 -30.48
CA LYS A 446 11.47 -31.95 -31.60
C LYS A 446 10.26 -32.82 -31.21
N ASP A 447 10.09 -33.11 -29.92
CA ASP A 447 9.06 -34.01 -29.40
C ASP A 447 7.86 -33.27 -28.78
N ILE A 448 7.84 -31.93 -28.86
CA ILE A 448 6.85 -31.10 -28.15
C ILE A 448 5.42 -31.49 -28.53
N GLU A 449 5.11 -31.66 -29.82
CA GLU A 449 3.75 -32.02 -30.26
C GLU A 449 3.30 -33.40 -29.75
N LEU A 450 4.23 -34.35 -29.58
CA LEU A 450 3.95 -35.66 -28.99
C LEU A 450 3.68 -35.55 -27.48
N ILE A 451 4.43 -34.67 -26.79
CA ILE A 451 4.25 -34.41 -25.36
C ILE A 451 2.93 -33.67 -25.12
N VAL A 452 2.61 -32.67 -25.95
CA VAL A 452 1.33 -31.95 -25.93
C VAL A 452 0.18 -32.94 -26.13
N ALA A 453 0.21 -33.76 -27.18
CA ALA A 453 -0.85 -34.74 -27.44
C ALA A 453 -1.05 -35.75 -26.29
N LYS A 454 0.03 -36.14 -25.61
CA LYS A 454 -0.02 -37.11 -24.50
C LYS A 454 -0.56 -36.49 -23.21
N PHE A 455 -0.28 -35.22 -22.96
CA PHE A 455 -0.57 -34.56 -21.68
C PHE A 455 -1.59 -33.41 -21.80
N GLU A 456 -2.23 -33.22 -22.95
CA GLU A 456 -3.24 -32.18 -23.21
C GLU A 456 -4.36 -32.17 -22.16
N HIS A 457 -4.79 -33.36 -21.72
CA HIS A 457 -5.85 -33.55 -20.72
C HIS A 457 -5.33 -33.90 -19.32
N ASN A 458 -4.00 -33.88 -19.13
CA ASN A 458 -3.34 -34.22 -17.87
C ASN A 458 -2.05 -33.40 -17.68
N GLN A 459 -2.18 -32.07 -17.82
CA GLN A 459 -1.06 -31.12 -17.78
C GLN A 459 -0.41 -31.02 -16.39
N GLU A 460 -1.15 -31.39 -15.34
CA GLU A 460 -0.67 -31.38 -13.96
C GLU A 460 0.40 -32.46 -13.69
N GLU A 461 0.21 -33.66 -14.23
CA GLU A 461 1.20 -34.73 -14.12
C GLU A 461 2.48 -34.36 -14.89
N LEU A 462 2.33 -33.75 -16.07
CA LEU A 462 3.44 -33.20 -16.83
C LEU A 462 4.17 -32.12 -16.02
N HIS A 463 3.44 -31.17 -15.44
CA HIS A 463 4.03 -30.12 -14.61
C HIS A 463 4.82 -30.70 -13.43
N LYS A 464 4.23 -31.61 -12.66
CA LYS A 464 4.88 -32.27 -11.51
C LYS A 464 6.13 -33.02 -11.93
N SER A 465 6.08 -33.75 -13.05
CA SER A 465 7.22 -34.49 -13.60
C SER A 465 8.37 -33.54 -13.99
N LEU A 466 8.05 -32.39 -14.58
CA LEU A 466 9.04 -31.39 -14.97
C LEU A 466 9.65 -30.68 -13.76
N VAL A 467 8.83 -30.28 -12.78
CA VAL A 467 9.32 -29.69 -11.51
C VAL A 467 10.25 -30.65 -10.79
N ALA A 468 9.87 -31.93 -10.67
CA ALA A 468 10.70 -32.93 -10.00
C ALA A 468 12.05 -33.13 -10.70
N LYS A 469 12.09 -33.00 -12.02
CA LYS A 469 13.30 -33.27 -12.82
C LYS A 469 14.19 -32.04 -13.01
N TYR A 470 13.61 -30.85 -13.09
CA TYR A 470 14.28 -29.62 -13.54
C TYR A 470 14.12 -28.46 -12.54
N ALA A 471 13.48 -28.68 -11.39
CA ALA A 471 13.15 -27.68 -10.37
C ALA A 471 12.25 -26.53 -10.85
N LYS A 472 11.76 -26.59 -12.08
CA LYS A 472 10.79 -25.67 -12.70
C LYS A 472 9.80 -26.48 -13.51
N GLY A 473 8.56 -26.02 -13.61
CA GLY A 473 7.49 -26.69 -14.34
C GLY A 473 6.99 -25.89 -15.53
N VAL A 474 6.18 -26.53 -16.38
CA VAL A 474 5.64 -25.91 -17.60
C VAL A 474 4.80 -24.64 -17.34
N PHE A 475 4.17 -24.53 -16.17
CA PHE A 475 3.36 -23.36 -15.81
C PHE A 475 4.21 -22.16 -15.40
N ASP A 476 5.50 -22.36 -15.07
CA ASP A 476 6.45 -21.26 -14.82
C ASP A 476 6.86 -20.57 -16.14
N TYR A 477 6.63 -21.25 -17.27
CA TYR A 477 6.91 -20.80 -18.63
C TYR A 477 5.64 -20.62 -19.45
N ALA A 478 4.46 -20.72 -18.82
CA ALA A 478 3.19 -20.42 -19.45
C ALA A 478 3.25 -19.01 -20.06
N PRO A 479 2.77 -18.80 -21.30
CA PRO A 479 2.59 -17.46 -21.83
C PRO A 479 1.77 -16.65 -20.82
N GLN A 480 2.38 -15.60 -20.27
CA GLN A 480 1.66 -14.68 -19.39
C GLN A 480 0.67 -13.95 -20.29
N TRP A 481 -0.62 -14.15 -20.02
CA TRP A 481 -1.76 -13.35 -20.49
C TRP A 481 -1.41 -12.40 -21.65
N ASP A 482 -1.73 -12.84 -22.84
CA ASP A 482 -1.92 -12.08 -24.06
C ASP A 482 -3.42 -11.79 -24.29
N GLY A 483 -4.23 -11.84 -23.23
CA GLY A 483 -5.59 -11.32 -23.25
C GLY A 483 -5.57 -9.81 -23.48
N GLU A 484 -6.27 -9.36 -24.52
CA GLU A 484 -6.44 -7.97 -24.97
C GLU A 484 -5.34 -7.01 -24.48
N GLU A 485 -4.41 -6.70 -25.39
CA GLU A 485 -3.42 -5.63 -25.27
C GLU A 485 -3.95 -4.54 -24.33
N LEU A 486 -3.36 -4.40 -23.14
CA LEU A 486 -3.78 -3.40 -22.16
C LEU A 486 -3.67 -2.03 -22.83
N VAL A 487 -4.77 -1.57 -23.42
CA VAL A 487 -4.74 -0.53 -24.45
C VAL A 487 -4.07 0.74 -23.93
N ASP A 488 -4.26 1.00 -22.63
CA ASP A 488 -3.76 2.20 -22.00
C ASP A 488 -2.87 1.94 -20.77
N PHE A 489 -2.53 0.68 -20.41
CA PHE A 489 -1.67 0.40 -19.26
C PHE A 489 -0.42 -0.37 -19.65
N VAL A 490 0.74 0.12 -19.20
CA VAL A 490 2.02 -0.58 -19.32
C VAL A 490 2.51 -1.02 -17.96
N ARG A 491 2.97 -2.27 -17.84
CA ARG A 491 3.56 -2.79 -16.61
C ARG A 491 4.96 -2.19 -16.41
N LEU A 492 5.12 -1.32 -15.39
CA LEU A 492 6.41 -0.74 -15.00
C LEU A 492 7.26 -1.73 -14.18
N TYR A 493 6.63 -2.50 -13.30
CA TYR A 493 7.35 -3.43 -12.43
C TYR A 493 6.54 -4.69 -12.08
N PRO A 494 7.16 -5.88 -12.12
CA PRO A 494 8.35 -6.15 -12.92
C PRO A 494 8.02 -5.92 -14.39
N PRO A 495 8.90 -5.29 -15.19
CA PRO A 495 8.57 -5.07 -16.59
C PRO A 495 8.52 -6.40 -17.35
N PRO A 496 7.75 -6.49 -18.45
CA PRO A 496 7.56 -7.73 -19.20
C PRO A 496 8.87 -8.31 -19.72
N VAL A 497 9.79 -7.44 -20.15
CA VAL A 497 11.13 -7.80 -20.59
C VAL A 497 12.15 -7.24 -19.58
N PRO A 498 13.10 -8.06 -19.10
CA PRO A 498 14.18 -7.55 -18.25
C PRO A 498 14.99 -6.46 -18.95
N THR A 499 15.09 -5.28 -18.34
CA THR A 499 15.95 -4.19 -18.81
C THR A 499 17.12 -3.99 -17.84
N GLN A 500 18.15 -3.25 -18.26
CA GLN A 500 19.27 -2.88 -17.38
C GLN A 500 18.79 -2.08 -16.14
N LYS A 501 17.72 -1.28 -16.28
CA LYS A 501 17.11 -0.54 -15.15
C LYS A 501 16.52 -1.48 -14.09
N ASN A 502 16.10 -2.70 -14.46
CA ASN A 502 15.54 -3.66 -13.53
C ASN A 502 16.50 -4.05 -12.41
N ALA A 503 17.79 -4.22 -12.74
CA ALA A 503 18.80 -4.58 -11.74
C ALA A 503 18.90 -3.48 -10.67
N ILE A 504 18.89 -2.22 -11.10
CA ILE A 504 18.91 -1.04 -10.22
C ILE A 504 17.68 -1.04 -9.30
N TYR A 505 16.48 -1.28 -9.85
CA TYR A 505 15.25 -1.32 -9.05
C TYR A 505 15.24 -2.45 -8.02
N LYS A 506 15.75 -3.64 -8.38
CA LYS A 506 15.90 -4.76 -7.44
C LYS A 506 16.86 -4.40 -6.31
N THR A 507 18.03 -3.86 -6.63
CA THR A 507 19.00 -3.39 -5.62
C THR A 507 18.40 -2.33 -4.70
N MET A 508 17.58 -1.41 -5.22
CA MET A 508 16.88 -0.42 -4.39
C MET A 508 15.89 -1.06 -3.42
N LEU A 509 15.11 -2.03 -3.88
CA LEU A 509 14.15 -2.76 -3.03
C LEU A 509 14.87 -3.53 -1.92
N GLU A 510 15.93 -4.27 -2.28
CA GLU A 510 16.75 -5.04 -1.34
C GLU A 510 17.38 -4.12 -0.28
N ALA A 511 17.95 -2.99 -0.70
CA ALA A 511 18.55 -2.02 0.22
C ALA A 511 17.51 -1.39 1.16
N CYS A 512 16.33 -1.05 0.65
CA CYS A 512 15.25 -0.53 1.49
C CYS A 512 14.71 -1.59 2.47
N GLN A 513 14.63 -2.85 2.04
CA GLN A 513 14.22 -3.96 2.89
C GLN A 513 15.23 -4.20 4.02
N SER A 514 16.53 -4.26 3.69
CA SER A 514 17.61 -4.42 4.67
C SER A 514 17.60 -3.28 5.70
N ASN A 515 17.41 -2.03 5.26
CA ASN A 515 17.34 -0.89 6.16
C ASN A 515 16.16 -0.99 7.14
N ILE A 516 14.98 -1.43 6.69
CA ILE A 516 13.84 -1.66 7.60
C ILE A 516 14.15 -2.81 8.57
N GLN A 517 14.74 -3.89 8.09
CA GLN A 517 15.11 -5.02 8.95
C GLN A 517 16.12 -4.61 10.03
N ASP A 518 17.12 -3.80 9.67
CA ASP A 518 18.08 -3.23 10.62
C ASP A 518 17.39 -2.33 11.64
N GLN A 519 16.43 -1.50 11.22
CA GLN A 519 15.66 -0.66 12.12
C GLN A 519 14.80 -1.49 13.08
N LEU A 520 14.15 -2.53 12.59
CA LEU A 520 13.36 -3.44 13.43
C LEU A 520 14.26 -4.15 14.43
N MET A 521 15.40 -4.68 14.00
CA MET A 521 16.40 -5.29 14.88
C MET A 521 16.85 -4.33 15.98
N ARG A 522 17.06 -3.05 15.66
CA ARG A 522 17.42 -2.01 16.65
C ARG A 522 16.30 -1.72 17.65
N LEU A 523 15.04 -1.78 17.23
CA LEU A 523 13.87 -1.57 18.10
C LEU A 523 13.54 -2.79 18.96
N THR A 524 13.81 -3.99 18.45
CA THR A 524 13.57 -5.26 19.16
C THR A 524 14.78 -5.74 19.95
N ALA A 525 15.94 -5.10 19.80
CA ALA A 525 17.14 -5.40 20.57
C ALA A 525 16.84 -5.21 22.07
N PRO A 526 16.99 -6.25 22.91
CA PRO A 526 16.83 -6.10 24.33
C PRO A 526 17.85 -5.07 24.84
N LEU A 527 17.37 -4.03 25.53
CA LEU A 527 18.17 -2.90 26.03
C LEU A 527 19.38 -3.32 26.89
N HIS A 528 19.41 -4.53 27.43
CA HIS A 528 20.55 -5.09 28.15
C HIS A 528 20.57 -6.62 28.02
N ARG A 529 21.37 -7.16 27.11
CA ARG A 529 21.95 -8.52 27.29
C ARG A 529 23.40 -8.51 26.82
N LYS A 530 24.32 -8.84 27.74
CA LYS A 530 25.60 -9.44 27.37
C LYS A 530 25.28 -10.85 26.84
N GLY A 531 25.80 -11.21 25.66
CA GLY A 531 25.70 -12.57 25.16
C GLY A 531 26.47 -13.55 26.07
N GLU A 532 26.03 -14.81 26.10
CA GLU A 532 26.65 -15.87 26.90
C GLU A 532 28.10 -16.19 26.48
N ASP A 533 28.52 -15.77 25.27
CA ASP A 533 29.88 -15.99 24.75
C ASP A 533 30.83 -14.78 24.93
N GLY A 534 30.43 -13.76 25.70
CA GLY A 534 31.31 -12.60 25.96
C GLY A 534 31.58 -11.68 24.76
N THR A 535 31.07 -12.00 23.56
CA THR A 535 31.13 -11.11 22.40
C THR A 535 30.18 -9.93 22.62
N LYS A 536 30.75 -8.74 22.87
CA LYS A 536 30.02 -7.48 22.83
C LYS A 536 29.45 -7.30 21.41
N LEU A 537 28.15 -7.03 21.30
CA LEU A 537 27.61 -6.41 20.09
C LEU A 537 28.47 -5.18 19.75
N PRO A 538 28.81 -4.94 18.47
CA PRO A 538 29.69 -3.85 18.10
C PRO A 538 29.12 -2.55 18.68
N PRO A 539 29.92 -1.76 19.42
CA PRO A 539 29.48 -0.43 19.83
C PRO A 539 29.11 0.37 18.58
N LEU A 540 28.13 1.28 18.72
CA LEU A 540 27.85 2.35 17.76
C LEU A 540 29.15 2.72 17.06
N SER A 541 29.27 2.45 15.76
CA SER A 541 30.50 2.74 15.02
C SER A 541 30.86 4.20 15.29
N LYS A 542 31.93 4.41 16.07
CA LYS A 542 32.64 5.69 16.14
C LYS A 542 33.31 5.88 14.79
N GLY A 543 32.52 6.26 13.80
CA GLY A 543 32.96 6.51 12.43
C GLY A 543 32.10 7.61 11.87
N GLY A 544 32.47 8.85 12.21
CA GLY A 544 31.82 10.05 11.73
C GLY A 544 31.97 11.19 12.73
N ASN A 545 32.47 12.34 12.27
CA ASN A 545 32.55 13.53 13.11
C ASN A 545 31.15 13.91 13.58
N LYS A 546 31.02 14.58 14.74
CA LYS A 546 29.74 15.01 15.34
C LYS A 546 28.86 15.89 14.43
N LYS A 547 29.39 16.33 13.27
CA LYS A 547 28.69 17.04 12.19
C LYS A 547 27.99 16.12 11.16
N GLU A 548 28.33 14.83 11.10
CA GLU A 548 27.84 13.87 10.10
C GLU A 548 26.71 12.97 10.61
N LEU A 549 26.55 12.85 11.94
CA LEU A 549 25.42 12.15 12.55
C LEU A 549 24.18 13.06 12.51
N GLY A 550 23.44 12.97 11.40
CA GLY A 550 22.10 13.53 11.28
C GLY A 550 21.11 12.93 12.28
N ARG A 551 19.96 13.59 12.43
CA ARG A 551 18.90 13.22 13.38
C ARG A 551 18.39 11.79 13.18
N ASP A 552 17.95 11.18 14.28
CA ASP A 552 17.31 9.88 14.26
C ASP A 552 15.94 9.90 13.56
N CYS A 553 15.36 8.72 13.37
CA CYS A 553 14.09 8.49 12.67
C CYS A 553 12.87 9.17 13.31
N PHE A 554 13.03 9.72 14.52
CA PHE A 554 11.99 10.41 15.30
C PHE A 554 12.22 11.92 15.41
N GLY A 555 13.31 12.44 14.84
CA GLY A 555 13.60 13.88 14.79
C GLY A 555 14.22 14.43 16.07
N TYR A 556 14.72 13.59 16.99
CA TYR A 556 15.45 14.07 18.15
C TYR A 556 16.90 14.41 17.75
N THR A 557 17.30 15.66 17.97
CA THR A 557 18.72 15.99 18.14
C THR A 557 19.12 15.57 19.55
N GLY A 558 20.15 14.72 19.68
CA GLY A 558 20.87 14.47 20.93
C GLY A 558 20.04 14.44 22.21
N THR A 559 19.78 13.26 22.76
CA THR A 559 19.69 13.14 24.21
C THR A 559 21.07 13.51 24.76
N ASP A 560 21.29 14.81 24.96
CA ASP A 560 22.29 15.46 25.81
C ASP A 560 22.40 16.93 25.41
N LYS A 561 21.41 17.73 25.83
CA LYS A 561 21.60 19.15 26.10
C LYS A 561 20.90 19.51 27.41
N VAL A 562 21.58 19.24 28.52
CA VAL A 562 21.49 20.09 29.71
C VAL A 562 22.92 20.53 30.04
N GLY A 563 23.34 21.57 29.36
CA GLY A 563 24.61 22.26 29.62
C GLY A 563 24.35 23.74 29.38
N HIS A 564 23.63 24.36 30.32
CA HIS A 564 23.60 25.79 30.66
C HIS A 564 22.35 26.08 31.50
N LEU A 565 22.35 25.59 32.74
CA LEU A 565 21.66 26.21 33.85
C LEU A 565 22.64 26.16 35.01
N GLU A 566 23.03 27.33 35.53
CA GLU A 566 23.90 27.44 36.69
C GLU A 566 23.35 26.61 37.85
N ILE A 567 24.15 25.66 38.31
CA ILE A 567 23.85 24.83 39.47
C ILE A 567 24.04 25.71 40.71
N LYS A 568 22.95 26.31 41.20
CA LYS A 568 22.86 26.59 42.64
C LYS A 568 22.65 25.27 43.35
N GLU A 569 23.57 24.93 44.26
CA GLU A 569 23.51 23.74 45.11
C GLU A 569 22.11 23.59 45.74
N LYS A 570 21.34 22.58 45.30
CA LYS A 570 20.11 22.16 45.97
C LYS A 570 20.40 20.91 46.79
N LYS A 571 19.98 20.97 48.06
CA LYS A 571 20.10 19.90 49.07
C LYS A 571 19.60 18.54 48.53
N PRO A 572 20.20 17.42 48.96
CA PRO A 572 19.77 16.08 48.56
C PRO A 572 18.32 15.82 48.97
N LEU A 573 17.59 15.10 48.12
CA LEU A 573 16.20 14.69 48.35
C LEU A 573 16.11 13.80 49.61
N PRO A 574 15.07 13.96 50.45
CA PRO A 574 14.92 13.15 51.64
C PRO A 574 14.63 11.69 51.27
N MET A 575 15.34 10.76 51.91
CA MET A 575 15.07 9.34 51.73
C MET A 575 13.72 8.96 52.34
N PRO A 576 12.95 8.06 51.71
CA PRO A 576 11.65 7.65 52.23
C PRO A 576 11.81 6.96 53.59
N GLY A 577 10.94 7.32 54.53
CA GLY A 577 10.95 6.71 55.86
C GLY A 577 10.51 5.24 55.84
N PRO A 578 10.79 4.45 56.88
CA PRO A 578 10.47 3.03 56.95
C PRO A 578 8.99 2.69 56.64
N ALA A 579 8.06 3.58 57.02
CA ALA A 579 6.63 3.43 56.73
C ALA A 579 6.29 3.54 55.23
N GLN A 580 6.99 4.41 54.49
CA GLN A 580 6.80 4.57 53.04
C GLN A 580 7.40 3.39 52.27
N VAL A 581 8.52 2.86 52.75
CA VAL A 581 9.13 1.64 52.20
C VAL A 581 8.25 0.42 52.47
N ALA A 582 7.67 0.31 53.66
CA ALA A 582 6.74 -0.78 54.00
C ALA A 582 5.42 -0.69 53.21
N ALA A 583 4.90 0.52 52.96
CA ALA A 583 3.72 0.72 52.11
C ALA A 583 3.99 0.35 50.65
N ALA A 584 5.17 0.70 50.12
CA ALA A 584 5.59 0.32 48.77
C ALA A 584 5.79 -1.21 48.64
N ALA A 585 6.33 -1.87 49.66
CA ALA A 585 6.47 -3.32 49.70
C ALA A 585 5.12 -4.05 49.75
N ARG A 586 4.12 -3.50 50.48
CA ARG A 586 2.76 -4.04 50.52
C ARG A 586 2.01 -3.88 49.19
N LEU A 587 2.25 -2.79 48.48
CA LEU A 587 1.72 -2.55 47.12
C LEU A 587 2.34 -3.50 46.08
N MET A 588 3.64 -3.75 46.17
CA MET A 588 4.36 -4.70 45.30
C MET A 588 3.88 -6.15 45.47
N LEU A 589 3.38 -6.50 46.66
CA LEU A 589 2.84 -7.81 46.98
C LEU A 589 1.30 -7.91 46.77
N GLY A 590 0.67 -6.86 46.22
CA GLY A 590 -0.71 -6.92 45.74
C GLY A 590 -1.81 -6.85 46.82
N HIS A 591 -1.51 -6.39 48.03
CA HIS A 591 -2.53 -6.21 49.07
C HIS A 591 -3.17 -4.81 49.00
N SER A 592 -4.47 -4.75 48.71
CA SER A 592 -5.29 -3.53 48.80
C SER A 592 -5.81 -3.37 50.24
N SER A 593 -5.57 -2.20 50.84
CA SER A 593 -6.02 -1.87 52.19
C SER A 593 -7.48 -1.42 52.18
N LYS A 594 -8.39 -2.23 52.73
CA LYS A 594 -9.60 -1.78 53.45
C LYS A 594 -10.17 -2.91 54.34
N HIS A 595 -10.25 -2.59 55.63
CA HIS A 595 -10.99 -3.19 56.76
C HIS A 595 -10.44 -4.40 57.56
N ASP A 596 -9.92 -4.03 58.75
CA ASP A 596 -10.02 -4.53 60.13
C ASP A 596 -10.58 -5.93 60.54
N ILE A 597 -9.69 -6.70 61.21
CA ILE A 597 -9.80 -7.44 62.53
C ILE A 597 -10.67 -8.74 62.60
N PRO A 598 -10.34 -9.79 63.42
CA PRO A 598 -9.08 -10.42 63.87
C PRO A 598 -8.99 -11.97 63.62
N LEU A 599 -7.81 -12.54 63.90
CA LEU A 599 -7.46 -13.98 63.87
C LEU A 599 -8.31 -14.88 64.81
N PRO A 600 -8.35 -16.21 64.58
CA PRO A 600 -7.54 -17.08 65.45
C PRO A 600 -6.94 -18.37 64.83
N ILE A 601 -5.69 -18.63 65.24
CA ILE A 601 -5.12 -19.86 65.83
C ILE A 601 -5.09 -21.18 65.01
N ARG A 602 -3.86 -21.70 64.88
CA ARG A 602 -3.42 -23.03 64.39
C ARG A 602 -3.50 -24.08 65.52
N PRO A 603 -3.62 -25.40 65.26
CA PRO A 603 -2.42 -26.27 65.20
C PRO A 603 -2.55 -27.49 64.24
N MET A 604 -1.44 -27.96 63.61
CA MET A 604 -0.71 -29.26 63.78
C MET A 604 -1.58 -30.53 63.60
N SER A 605 -1.19 -31.65 62.97
CA SER A 605 0.04 -32.19 62.36
C SER A 605 -0.30 -33.55 61.68
N GLN A 606 0.66 -34.07 60.88
CA GLN A 606 1.03 -35.48 60.65
C GLN A 606 0.21 -36.46 59.76
N ASN A 607 0.94 -36.95 58.73
CA ASN A 607 1.15 -38.32 58.25
C ASN A 607 -0.03 -39.22 57.81
N THR A 608 -0.03 -39.60 56.53
CA THR A 608 0.22 -40.98 56.02
C THR A 608 0.07 -41.04 54.49
N ALA A 609 0.85 -41.92 53.84
CA ALA A 609 0.82 -42.24 52.40
C ALA A 609 0.74 -43.78 52.22
N PRO A 610 0.73 -44.34 50.99
CA PRO A 610 -0.31 -44.38 49.94
C PRO A 610 -0.71 -45.87 49.61
N PRO A 611 -1.65 -46.21 48.68
CA PRO A 611 -1.33 -46.47 47.25
C PRO A 611 -2.59 -46.34 46.29
N PRO A 612 -2.68 -46.99 45.10
CA PRO A 612 -2.17 -46.53 43.81
C PRO A 612 -3.24 -46.24 42.72
N ARG A 613 -2.81 -45.42 41.76
CA ARG A 613 -3.25 -45.14 40.36
C ARG A 613 -4.59 -45.71 39.84
N ARG A 614 -5.49 -44.77 39.50
CA ARG A 614 -6.36 -44.82 38.31
C ARG A 614 -6.20 -43.53 37.54
N ASP A 615 -5.84 -43.64 36.26
CA ASP A 615 -5.67 -42.52 35.36
C ASP A 615 -7.04 -41.90 35.02
N SER A 616 -7.20 -40.62 35.37
CA SER A 616 -8.25 -39.77 34.84
C SER A 616 -7.60 -38.57 34.16
N VAL A 617 -7.89 -38.45 32.87
CA VAL A 617 -7.42 -37.41 31.96
C VAL A 617 -7.93 -36.05 32.45
N GLN A 618 -7.06 -35.21 33.02
CA GLN A 618 -7.38 -33.84 33.42
C GLN A 618 -6.84 -32.81 32.41
N TYR A 619 -7.68 -32.52 31.42
CA TYR A 619 -7.60 -31.39 30.49
C TYR A 619 -7.52 -30.01 31.20
N GLY A 620 -7.77 -29.95 32.51
CA GLY A 620 -7.80 -28.72 33.31
C GLY A 620 -6.44 -28.16 33.76
N MET A 621 -5.38 -28.98 33.84
CA MET A 621 -4.06 -28.53 34.31
C MET A 621 -3.26 -27.82 33.20
N ALA A 622 -3.33 -28.30 31.95
CA ALA A 622 -2.71 -27.64 30.79
C ALA A 622 -3.37 -26.29 30.44
N TYR A 623 -4.64 -26.09 30.82
CA TYR A 623 -5.34 -24.82 30.64
C TYR A 623 -4.96 -23.76 31.71
N ARG A 624 -4.64 -24.19 32.94
CA ARG A 624 -4.19 -23.29 34.02
C ARG A 624 -2.74 -22.83 33.84
N GLU A 625 -1.82 -23.69 33.41
CA GLU A 625 -0.43 -23.27 33.08
C GLU A 625 -0.38 -22.29 31.90
N ARG A 626 -1.28 -22.44 30.91
CA ARG A 626 -1.36 -21.51 29.77
C ARG A 626 -1.93 -20.14 30.14
N LEU A 627 -2.76 -20.08 31.19
CA LEU A 627 -3.28 -18.81 31.74
C LEU A 627 -2.28 -18.10 32.66
N GLU A 628 -1.38 -18.83 33.34
CA GLU A 628 -0.30 -18.23 34.12
C GLU A 628 0.80 -17.60 33.25
N GLY A 629 1.00 -18.06 32.02
CA GLY A 629 1.89 -17.41 31.05
C GLY A 629 1.38 -16.08 30.46
N LEU A 630 0.10 -15.75 30.64
CA LEU A 630 -0.56 -14.58 30.02
C LEU A 630 -0.81 -13.40 30.96
N LYS A 631 -0.49 -13.49 32.26
CA LYS A 631 -0.76 -12.42 33.24
C LYS A 631 0.29 -11.30 33.33
N ASN A 632 1.41 -11.36 32.58
CA ASN A 632 2.50 -10.37 32.69
C ASN A 632 2.92 -9.70 31.36
N LYS A 633 1.99 -9.08 30.60
CA LYS A 633 2.29 -7.82 29.87
C LYS A 633 1.06 -6.91 29.80
N PRO A 634 1.18 -5.62 30.17
CA PRO A 634 0.05 -4.69 30.19
C PRO A 634 -0.35 -4.25 28.79
N THR A 635 -1.62 -4.48 28.48
CA THR A 635 -2.45 -3.70 27.56
C THR A 635 -2.63 -2.29 28.13
N VAL A 636 -2.21 -1.26 27.40
CA VAL A 636 -2.73 0.09 27.62
C VAL A 636 -3.94 0.28 26.71
N ALA A 637 -5.11 0.42 27.33
CA ALA A 637 -6.24 1.10 26.75
C ALA A 637 -5.98 2.61 26.81
N MET A 638 -6.15 3.32 25.69
CA MET A 638 -6.28 4.77 25.70
C MET A 638 -7.66 5.13 25.15
N THR A 639 -8.60 5.33 26.07
CA THR A 639 -9.84 6.07 25.85
C THR A 639 -9.56 7.57 25.92
N GLN A 640 -10.16 8.30 24.97
CA GLN A 640 -10.61 9.70 25.06
C GLN A 640 -9.56 10.79 25.34
N ILE A 641 -9.18 11.50 24.28
CA ILE A 641 -9.04 12.96 24.33
C ILE A 641 -9.89 13.54 23.19
N THR A 642 -11.09 13.99 23.56
CA THR A 642 -11.86 15.02 22.87
C THR A 642 -11.22 16.37 23.19
N PHE A 643 -10.96 17.20 22.18
CA PHE A 643 -10.97 18.65 22.34
C PHE A 643 -11.86 19.25 21.27
N GLY A 644 -12.85 20.01 21.74
CA GLY A 644 -13.98 20.51 20.99
C GLY A 644 -13.65 21.59 19.98
N GLY A 645 -14.65 21.87 19.15
CA GLY A 645 -14.69 23.07 18.34
C GLY A 645 -14.84 24.32 19.17
N PHE A 646 -14.30 25.42 18.65
CA PHE A 646 -14.83 26.77 18.78
C PHE A 646 -14.37 27.56 17.54
N GLY A 647 -15.31 28.36 17.00
CA GLY A 647 -15.06 29.62 16.28
C GLY A 647 -14.26 29.55 14.99
#